data_AF-G0VPX8-F1
#
_entry.id   AF-G0VPX8-F1
#
_cell.length_a   1.000
_cell.length_b   1.000
_cell.length_c   1.000
_cell.angle_alpha   90.00
_cell.angle_beta   90.00
_cell.angle_gamma   90.00
#
_symmetry.space_group_name_H-M   'P 1'
#
loop_
_entity.id
_entity.type
_entity.pdbx_description
1 polymer ?
#
loop_
_entity_poly.entity_id
_entity_poly.type
_entity_poly.pdbx_seq_one_letter_code
_entity_poly.pdbx_strand_id
1 'polypeptide(L)'
;MNKIFKVIYSKTRHCYVVVSELAKSHCKTTQSHTVRSKTALTAAVLLALGAFSFVGMPVVQAADGTESLRNNDFVGANDYYWYYDEKEKDKDKKWKTYQYKATDIFNNRSRHDLPNYQGGGAKLPGAITAGLYAQAGQQTVTIGDRNAGQSKGSVFIGEHSGYNNGDNAPAGMKNNYVTSVGFQSDATGWGSIAIGSNAKAENSKMESQVVEEVGKANTSGTVSDDTYGIKENPTIQGASVALGYNAHSKDGNIAIGSYSDATSTDKNDSYVSVGNANLKLKRRITNVADGTETTDVATVGQMNKAIKSIGTTGWNLSTNGYSSSTTITSGKTVDFSPAVDGKNGTTDHKNVKISNDGSNVKIGLNKDIVLGEATKGEGGSLNVYSDSTEASNLGNRVSIDGSTVSVYYGSEEGASGTKRGVVLGVGEDWNRNAQGYIAFNNIDPNGKIDSTYLHSATDAPDNLKGRLVYSNTMSGTEYIANLDDGITFTGDVQKDVPKDYTQTPTKLNMTLNITGGAATEKDLTEGNIGVVSTPAAESADGTTQASKLEIKLNKDLKGITSITSQSTTNSTGAKIELGANGTTISGGDVNVSEHKVTGLANGDVSTTSTDAITGQQLNAVKTDLTKDLTVNAGWGLEKEGNTISLERNLGKNYGNTYGGKGKVTFEADGENSLIIGGGAINKIRDERDKNFTFGAHAKDSVLVGGMNNDIDKNSERALIVGGVNNKTLSTDKVQQTGTDAIIVGGADNKA
;
A
#
# COMPACT_ATOMS: atom_id res chain seq x y z
N MET A 1 3.94 2.10 -68.40
CA MET A 1 4.48 1.13 -69.38
C MET A 1 5.54 0.28 -68.69
N ASN A 2 5.47 -1.05 -68.82
CA ASN A 2 6.62 -1.97 -68.73
C ASN A 2 6.15 -3.33 -69.29
N LYS A 3 6.86 -3.89 -70.27
CA LYS A 3 6.50 -5.18 -70.89
C LYS A 3 7.45 -6.26 -70.37
N ILE A 4 6.89 -7.29 -69.75
CA ILE A 4 7.67 -8.44 -69.26
C ILE A 4 7.83 -9.44 -70.41
N PHE A 5 9.09 -9.83 -70.67
CA PHE A 5 9.44 -10.89 -71.61
C PHE A 5 9.99 -12.09 -70.84
N LYS A 6 9.72 -13.31 -71.30
CA LYS A 6 10.22 -14.54 -70.67
C LYS A 6 11.16 -15.26 -71.62
N VAL A 7 12.36 -15.57 -71.15
CA VAL A 7 13.39 -16.29 -71.91
C VAL A 7 13.38 -17.76 -71.50
N ILE A 8 13.32 -18.67 -72.47
CA ILE A 8 13.22 -20.11 -72.24
C ILE A 8 14.25 -20.85 -73.10
N TYR A 9 14.93 -21.85 -72.53
CA TYR A 9 15.91 -22.67 -73.25
C TYR A 9 15.24 -23.81 -74.02
N SER A 10 15.43 -23.87 -75.33
CA SER A 10 14.94 -24.94 -76.19
C SER A 10 15.91 -26.13 -76.16
N LYS A 11 15.58 -27.16 -75.37
CA LYS A 11 16.36 -28.42 -75.31
C LYS A 11 16.50 -29.12 -76.68
N THR A 12 15.57 -28.89 -77.61
CA THR A 12 15.58 -29.49 -78.96
C THR A 12 16.43 -28.72 -79.99
N ARG A 13 16.88 -27.49 -79.67
CA ARG A 13 17.72 -26.67 -80.56
C ARG A 13 18.97 -26.07 -79.88
N HIS A 14 19.18 -26.38 -78.60
CA HIS A 14 20.32 -25.94 -77.80
C HIS A 14 20.54 -24.42 -77.75
N CYS A 15 19.46 -23.64 -77.77
CA CYS A 15 19.51 -22.17 -77.72
C CYS A 15 18.35 -21.57 -76.89
N TYR A 16 18.53 -20.33 -76.44
CA TYR A 16 17.51 -19.56 -75.73
C TYR A 16 16.61 -18.80 -76.71
N VAL A 17 15.31 -18.74 -76.39
CA VAL A 17 14.28 -18.06 -77.19
C VAL A 17 13.42 -17.17 -76.27
N VAL A 18 12.98 -16.02 -76.77
CA VAL A 18 12.21 -15.03 -76.00
C VAL A 18 10.75 -15.01 -76.46
N VAL A 19 9.80 -15.01 -75.52
CA VAL A 19 8.36 -14.94 -75.81
C VAL A 19 7.69 -13.91 -74.89
N SER A 20 6.57 -13.33 -75.35
CA SER A 20 5.75 -12.34 -74.63
C SER A 20 4.32 -12.85 -74.51
N GLU A 21 3.76 -12.85 -73.30
CA GLU A 21 2.35 -13.16 -73.06
C GLU A 21 1.64 -11.93 -72.49
N LEU A 22 0.51 -11.55 -73.09
CA LEU A 22 -0.40 -10.54 -72.57
C LEU A 22 -1.79 -10.80 -73.16
N ALA A 23 -2.75 -11.17 -72.32
CA ALA A 23 -4.09 -11.54 -72.76
C ALA A 23 -5.14 -10.56 -72.20
N LYS A 24 -5.95 -9.97 -73.09
CA LYS A 24 -7.30 -9.49 -72.77
C LYS A 24 -8.15 -9.49 -74.04
N SER A 25 -9.38 -9.94 -73.91
CA SER A 25 -10.37 -10.03 -74.98
C SER A 25 -11.12 -8.70 -75.18
N HIS A 26 -11.64 -8.48 -76.39
CA HIS A 26 -12.85 -7.69 -76.64
C HIS A 26 -13.57 -8.21 -77.90
N CYS A 27 -14.74 -7.67 -78.21
CA CYS A 27 -15.83 -8.43 -78.84
C CYS A 27 -16.02 -8.20 -80.36
N LYS A 28 -16.63 -9.20 -81.04
CA LYS A 28 -17.31 -9.17 -82.35
C LYS A 28 -16.67 -8.39 -83.52
N THR A 29 -16.30 -9.10 -84.60
CA THR A 29 -16.96 -8.91 -85.91
C THR A 29 -16.71 -10.02 -86.95
N THR A 30 -17.75 -10.26 -87.78
CA THR A 30 -17.71 -10.67 -89.20
C THR A 30 -17.30 -12.11 -89.58
N GLN A 31 -17.84 -12.52 -90.73
CA GLN A 31 -17.75 -13.83 -91.39
C GLN A 31 -16.46 -14.00 -92.22
N SER A 32 -16.25 -15.24 -92.70
CA SER A 32 -15.69 -15.58 -94.02
C SER A 32 -14.21 -15.27 -94.31
N HIS A 33 -13.39 -16.33 -94.49
CA HIS A 33 -12.95 -16.79 -95.82
C HIS A 33 -11.79 -17.82 -95.71
N THR A 34 -12.06 -19.09 -95.99
CA THR A 34 -11.02 -20.09 -96.30
C THR A 34 -10.88 -20.24 -97.81
N VAL A 35 -9.89 -19.57 -98.40
CA VAL A 35 -9.59 -19.67 -99.84
C VAL A 35 -8.85 -20.97 -100.15
N ARG A 36 -9.35 -21.75 -101.11
CA ARG A 36 -8.54 -22.72 -101.87
C ARG A 36 -8.90 -22.74 -103.36
N SER A 37 -7.85 -22.90 -104.18
CA SER A 37 -7.86 -23.32 -105.60
C SER A 37 -8.83 -22.65 -106.59
N LYS A 38 -8.28 -21.64 -107.29
CA LYS A 38 -8.32 -21.38 -108.75
C LYS A 38 -9.51 -21.86 -109.62
N THR A 39 -9.90 -20.92 -110.50
CA THR A 39 -10.47 -21.11 -111.87
C THR A 39 -11.89 -21.66 -112.02
N ALA A 40 -12.67 -20.99 -112.88
CA ALA A 40 -14.10 -21.15 -113.06
C ALA A 40 -14.51 -22.10 -114.20
N LEU A 41 -15.70 -22.70 -114.07
CA LEU A 41 -16.75 -22.86 -115.10
C LEU A 41 -18.02 -23.35 -114.34
N THR A 42 -19.15 -22.64 -114.28
CA THR A 42 -20.20 -22.39 -115.30
C THR A 42 -21.20 -23.55 -115.46
N ALA A 43 -22.47 -23.23 -115.15
CA ALA A 43 -23.72 -23.94 -115.49
C ALA A 43 -24.02 -25.31 -114.82
N ALA A 44 -25.32 -25.63 -114.75
CA ALA A 44 -25.96 -26.70 -113.98
C ALA A 44 -25.80 -26.59 -112.44
N VAL A 45 -26.75 -26.99 -111.59
CA VAL A 45 -28.00 -27.73 -111.81
C VAL A 45 -29.20 -26.90 -111.30
N LEU A 46 -30.21 -26.70 -112.15
CA LEU A 46 -31.48 -26.04 -111.79
C LEU A 46 -32.67 -27.02 -111.92
N LEU A 47 -32.44 -28.27 -111.49
CA LEU A 47 -33.32 -29.43 -111.67
C LEU A 47 -33.29 -30.35 -110.43
N ALA A 48 -34.07 -30.00 -109.40
CA ALA A 48 -34.36 -30.90 -108.25
C ALA A 48 -35.65 -30.57 -107.47
N LEU A 49 -36.50 -29.65 -107.94
CA LEU A 49 -37.90 -29.54 -107.48
C LEU A 49 -38.77 -30.36 -108.44
N GLY A 50 -39.27 -31.53 -108.03
CA GLY A 50 -39.87 -32.47 -108.99
C GLY A 50 -40.66 -33.67 -108.42
N ALA A 51 -41.90 -33.40 -107.98
CA ALA A 51 -43.08 -34.28 -108.12
C ALA A 51 -43.18 -35.64 -107.37
N PHE A 52 -44.34 -36.28 -107.57
CA PHE A 52 -44.87 -37.55 -107.04
C PHE A 52 -45.37 -37.52 -105.58
N SER A 53 -46.67 -37.48 -105.22
CA SER A 53 -47.97 -37.84 -105.84
C SER A 53 -48.47 -39.30 -105.68
N PHE A 54 -49.27 -39.51 -104.62
CA PHE A 54 -50.43 -40.42 -104.48
C PHE A 54 -50.38 -41.94 -104.79
N VAL A 55 -51.08 -42.69 -103.91
CA VAL A 55 -51.59 -44.09 -104.00
C VAL A 55 -50.57 -45.25 -103.87
N GLY A 56 -50.81 -46.15 -102.90
CA GLY A 56 -49.98 -47.36 -102.69
C GLY A 56 -50.26 -48.14 -101.38
N MET A 57 -51.52 -48.45 -101.05
CA MET A 57 -51.95 -49.29 -99.91
C MET A 57 -51.88 -50.80 -100.29
N PRO A 58 -51.92 -51.81 -99.36
CA PRO A 58 -52.70 -51.81 -98.12
C PRO A 58 -52.25 -52.64 -96.87
N VAL A 59 -53.04 -52.46 -95.80
CA VAL A 59 -53.31 -53.29 -94.59
C VAL A 59 -52.18 -53.84 -93.69
N VAL A 60 -52.15 -53.30 -92.46
CA VAL A 60 -52.28 -54.10 -91.22
C VAL A 60 -53.50 -53.54 -90.46
N GLN A 61 -54.22 -54.38 -89.69
CA GLN A 61 -55.46 -53.98 -89.00
C GLN A 61 -55.25 -53.47 -87.56
N ALA A 62 -56.22 -52.66 -87.12
CA ALA A 62 -56.66 -52.46 -85.74
C ALA A 62 -55.70 -51.78 -84.73
N ALA A 63 -55.74 -50.44 -84.73
CA ALA A 63 -55.96 -49.65 -83.51
C ALA A 63 -56.69 -48.34 -83.85
N ASP A 64 -57.29 -47.71 -82.84
CA ASP A 64 -58.01 -46.43 -82.90
C ASP A 64 -57.21 -45.31 -83.60
N GLY A 65 -57.86 -44.55 -84.48
CA GLY A 65 -57.26 -43.49 -85.29
C GLY A 65 -57.11 -42.11 -84.61
N THR A 66 -57.29 -42.00 -83.29
CA THR A 66 -57.45 -40.70 -82.60
C THR A 66 -56.27 -40.30 -81.70
N GLU A 67 -55.51 -41.25 -81.18
CA GLU A 67 -54.52 -41.00 -80.09
C GLU A 67 -53.13 -40.50 -80.57
N SER A 68 -52.80 -40.55 -81.87
CA SER A 68 -51.41 -40.33 -82.36
C SER A 68 -51.14 -38.96 -83.01
N LEU A 69 -52.11 -38.04 -82.99
CA LEU A 69 -51.94 -36.65 -83.46
C LEU A 69 -51.87 -35.61 -82.31
N ARG A 70 -51.96 -36.07 -81.06
CA ARG A 70 -51.63 -35.30 -79.85
C ARG A 70 -50.69 -36.15 -79.00
N ASN A 71 -49.39 -35.92 -79.12
CA ASN A 71 -48.39 -36.59 -78.27
C ASN A 71 -47.27 -35.63 -77.82
N ASN A 72 -47.63 -34.36 -77.67
CA ASN A 72 -46.86 -33.36 -76.92
C ASN A 72 -47.44 -33.18 -75.50
N ASP A 73 -48.29 -34.13 -75.04
CA ASP A 73 -49.01 -34.11 -73.77
C ASP A 73 -48.08 -33.84 -72.59
N PHE A 74 -46.92 -34.49 -72.56
CA PHE A 74 -45.86 -34.24 -71.59
C PHE A 74 -44.50 -34.35 -72.29
N VAL A 75 -43.77 -33.24 -72.39
CA VAL A 75 -42.40 -33.27 -72.94
C VAL A 75 -41.49 -34.03 -71.96
N GLY A 76 -41.09 -35.25 -72.33
CA GLY A 76 -40.07 -36.03 -71.59
C GLY A 76 -40.47 -36.56 -70.21
N ALA A 77 -41.76 -36.67 -69.89
CA ALA A 77 -42.23 -37.25 -68.62
C ALA A 77 -42.44 -38.77 -68.69
N ASN A 78 -42.42 -39.44 -67.53
CA ASN A 78 -42.87 -40.81 -67.36
C ASN A 78 -44.29 -40.78 -66.76
N ASP A 79 -45.25 -41.53 -67.32
CA ASP A 79 -46.67 -41.49 -66.92
C ASP A 79 -47.08 -42.60 -65.93
N TYR A 80 -46.18 -42.99 -65.02
CA TYR A 80 -46.46 -43.94 -63.94
C TYR A 80 -46.45 -43.25 -62.57
N TYR A 81 -47.39 -43.66 -61.71
CA TYR A 81 -47.40 -43.33 -60.28
C TYR A 81 -47.16 -44.58 -59.44
N TRP A 82 -46.66 -44.37 -58.22
CA TRP A 82 -46.56 -45.45 -57.23
C TRP A 82 -47.92 -45.67 -56.56
N TYR A 83 -48.39 -46.91 -56.55
CA TYR A 83 -49.53 -47.36 -55.75
C TYR A 83 -49.12 -48.48 -54.80
N TYR A 84 -49.91 -48.66 -53.75
CA TYR A 84 -49.74 -49.72 -52.75
C TYR A 84 -50.80 -50.79 -52.99
N ASP A 85 -50.39 -52.03 -53.26
CA ASP A 85 -51.31 -53.09 -53.66
C ASP A 85 -51.90 -53.82 -52.44
N GLU A 86 -52.99 -53.28 -51.91
CA GLU A 86 -53.67 -53.86 -50.74
C GLU A 86 -54.37 -55.20 -51.00
N LYS A 87 -54.51 -55.61 -52.27
CA LYS A 87 -55.24 -56.83 -52.69
C LYS A 87 -54.32 -58.01 -52.99
N GLU A 88 -53.01 -57.80 -52.99
CA GLU A 88 -52.01 -58.86 -53.08
C GLU A 88 -52.11 -59.78 -51.85
N LYS A 89 -52.37 -61.07 -52.06
CA LYS A 89 -52.72 -62.02 -50.97
C LYS A 89 -51.51 -62.56 -50.21
N ASP A 90 -50.30 -62.43 -50.76
CA ASP A 90 -49.07 -62.82 -50.10
C ASP A 90 -48.56 -61.72 -49.16
N LYS A 91 -47.73 -62.11 -48.18
CA LYS A 91 -47.38 -61.26 -47.01
C LYS A 91 -46.59 -59.99 -47.34
N ASP A 92 -46.11 -59.86 -48.57
CA ASP A 92 -45.27 -58.76 -49.02
C ASP A 92 -46.09 -57.67 -49.74
N LYS A 93 -46.90 -56.90 -49.01
CA LYS A 93 -47.58 -55.72 -49.57
C LYS A 93 -46.54 -54.73 -50.12
N LYS A 94 -46.38 -54.66 -51.44
CA LYS A 94 -45.33 -53.89 -52.11
C LYS A 94 -45.87 -52.63 -52.78
N TRP A 95 -45.00 -51.62 -52.85
CA TRP A 95 -45.16 -50.50 -53.78
C TRP A 95 -44.94 -51.00 -55.20
N LYS A 96 -45.86 -50.65 -56.11
CA LYS A 96 -45.81 -50.98 -57.54
C LYS A 96 -46.03 -49.72 -58.36
N THR A 97 -45.49 -49.67 -59.57
CA THR A 97 -45.78 -48.61 -60.54
C THR A 97 -47.04 -48.95 -61.33
N TYR A 98 -47.97 -48.01 -61.44
CA TYR A 98 -49.17 -48.10 -62.27
C TYR A 98 -49.24 -46.89 -63.19
N GLN A 99 -49.65 -47.10 -64.44
CA GLN A 99 -49.71 -46.04 -65.45
C GLN A 99 -51.00 -45.23 -65.32
N TYR A 100 -50.92 -43.90 -65.42
CA TYR A 100 -52.11 -43.04 -65.58
C TYR A 100 -52.93 -43.48 -66.81
N LYS A 101 -54.26 -43.44 -66.74
CA LYS A 101 -55.17 -43.78 -67.86
C LYS A 101 -56.01 -42.59 -68.28
N ALA A 102 -56.63 -42.63 -69.46
CA ALA A 102 -57.40 -41.48 -69.97
C ALA A 102 -58.58 -41.05 -69.07
N THR A 103 -59.13 -41.95 -68.25
CA THR A 103 -60.19 -41.68 -67.28
C THR A 103 -59.95 -42.46 -65.99
N ASP A 104 -60.59 -42.04 -64.90
CA ASP A 104 -60.52 -42.61 -63.54
C ASP A 104 -61.27 -43.95 -63.38
N ILE A 105 -62.04 -44.35 -64.40
CA ILE A 105 -62.82 -45.60 -64.46
C ILE A 105 -61.96 -46.80 -64.00
N PHE A 106 -62.53 -47.66 -63.15
CA PHE A 106 -61.84 -48.74 -62.43
C PHE A 106 -60.89 -48.29 -61.30
N ASN A 107 -61.10 -47.12 -60.71
CA ASN A 107 -60.36 -46.56 -59.57
C ASN A 107 -58.85 -46.36 -59.85
N ASN A 108 -58.52 -45.98 -61.08
CA ASN A 108 -57.15 -45.59 -61.44
C ASN A 108 -56.99 -44.06 -61.36
N ARG A 109 -55.78 -43.52 -61.60
CA ARG A 109 -55.60 -42.07 -61.75
C ARG A 109 -55.74 -41.63 -63.21
N SER A 110 -56.74 -40.77 -63.43
CA SER A 110 -56.98 -40.10 -64.71
C SER A 110 -55.80 -39.19 -65.12
N ARG A 111 -55.45 -39.24 -66.41
CA ARG A 111 -54.49 -38.36 -67.08
C ARG A 111 -55.09 -36.97 -67.31
N HIS A 112 -56.41 -36.85 -67.46
CA HIS A 112 -57.09 -35.57 -67.63
C HIS A 112 -56.99 -34.68 -66.38
N ASP A 113 -56.74 -35.28 -65.21
CA ASP A 113 -56.61 -34.59 -63.92
C ASP A 113 -55.19 -34.02 -63.71
N LEU A 114 -54.25 -34.33 -64.61
CA LEU A 114 -52.87 -33.87 -64.52
C LEU A 114 -52.75 -32.41 -65.00
N PRO A 115 -52.16 -31.49 -64.20
CA PRO A 115 -52.07 -30.07 -64.55
C PRO A 115 -51.38 -29.76 -65.87
N ASN A 116 -50.50 -30.65 -66.36
CA ASN A 116 -49.80 -30.47 -67.63
C ASN A 116 -50.43 -31.22 -68.83
N TYR A 117 -51.59 -31.87 -68.67
CA TYR A 117 -52.22 -32.62 -69.76
C TYR A 117 -52.44 -31.76 -71.01
N GLN A 118 -52.10 -32.31 -72.19
CA GLN A 118 -52.07 -31.60 -73.49
C GLN A 118 -51.23 -30.30 -73.47
N GLY A 119 -50.25 -30.18 -72.58
CA GLY A 119 -49.44 -28.98 -72.37
C GLY A 119 -50.12 -27.89 -71.50
N GLY A 120 -51.25 -28.18 -70.86
CA GLY A 120 -52.04 -27.22 -70.06
C GLY A 120 -51.30 -26.57 -68.87
N GLY A 121 -50.11 -27.06 -68.53
CA GLY A 121 -49.25 -26.50 -67.49
C GLY A 121 -48.52 -25.24 -67.96
N ALA A 122 -48.37 -25.03 -69.27
CA ALA A 122 -47.78 -23.83 -69.86
C ALA A 122 -48.82 -22.71 -69.93
N LYS A 123 -49.03 -22.01 -68.80
CA LYS A 123 -50.25 -21.19 -68.58
C LYS A 123 -50.27 -19.85 -69.32
N LEU A 124 -49.13 -19.36 -69.82
CA LEU A 124 -48.98 -18.01 -70.39
C LEU A 124 -47.93 -18.00 -71.53
N PRO A 125 -47.89 -16.95 -72.37
CA PRO A 125 -46.94 -16.86 -73.50
C PRO A 125 -45.47 -17.06 -73.08
N GLY A 126 -44.75 -17.88 -73.86
CA GLY A 126 -43.34 -18.22 -73.60
C GLY A 126 -43.12 -19.24 -72.47
N ALA A 127 -44.18 -19.78 -71.86
CA ALA A 127 -44.06 -20.87 -70.88
C ALA A 127 -43.59 -22.18 -71.54
N ILE A 128 -42.77 -22.96 -70.83
CA ILE A 128 -42.35 -24.31 -71.24
C ILE A 128 -42.50 -25.27 -70.06
N THR A 129 -43.18 -26.40 -70.25
CA THR A 129 -43.41 -27.41 -69.21
C THR A 129 -43.01 -28.83 -69.63
N ALA A 130 -42.32 -29.54 -68.75
CA ALA A 130 -41.86 -30.91 -68.93
C ALA A 130 -42.02 -31.70 -67.62
N GLY A 131 -43.01 -32.58 -67.54
CA GLY A 131 -43.45 -33.27 -66.30
C GLY A 131 -44.96 -33.47 -66.31
N LEU A 132 -45.50 -34.23 -65.34
CA LEU A 132 -46.94 -34.51 -65.22
C LEU A 132 -47.69 -33.38 -64.51
N TYR A 133 -47.08 -32.86 -63.44
CA TYR A 133 -47.58 -31.75 -62.62
C TYR A 133 -46.83 -30.43 -62.85
N ALA A 134 -45.84 -30.44 -63.75
CA ALA A 134 -45.06 -29.27 -64.16
C ALA A 134 -45.96 -28.14 -64.69
N GLN A 135 -45.89 -26.96 -64.06
CA GLN A 135 -46.63 -25.77 -64.46
C GLN A 135 -45.70 -24.54 -64.51
N ALA A 136 -45.88 -23.69 -65.51
CA ALA A 136 -45.05 -22.50 -65.75
C ALA A 136 -45.90 -21.28 -66.15
N GLY A 137 -45.54 -20.11 -65.64
CA GLY A 137 -46.11 -18.82 -66.06
C GLY A 137 -45.34 -18.17 -67.22
N GLN A 138 -45.57 -16.87 -67.44
CA GLN A 138 -45.11 -16.13 -68.62
C GLN A 138 -43.58 -16.17 -68.75
N GLN A 139 -43.07 -16.60 -69.92
CA GLN A 139 -41.63 -16.73 -70.19
C GLN A 139 -40.86 -17.59 -69.15
N THR A 140 -41.54 -18.52 -68.48
CA THR A 140 -40.94 -19.40 -67.46
C THR A 140 -40.75 -20.82 -67.98
N VAL A 141 -39.65 -21.46 -67.61
CA VAL A 141 -39.35 -22.87 -67.92
C VAL A 141 -39.49 -23.70 -66.65
N THR A 142 -40.31 -24.76 -66.69
CA THR A 142 -40.47 -25.72 -65.58
C THR A 142 -40.25 -27.15 -66.07
N ILE A 143 -39.20 -27.81 -65.58
CA ILE A 143 -38.85 -29.20 -65.87
C ILE A 143 -38.84 -29.99 -64.56
N GLY A 144 -39.57 -31.10 -64.51
CA GLY A 144 -39.88 -31.84 -63.28
C GLY A 144 -41.14 -31.32 -62.58
N ASP A 145 -41.72 -32.15 -61.71
CA ASP A 145 -43.02 -31.87 -61.10
C ASP A 145 -42.95 -30.76 -60.05
N ARG A 146 -43.43 -29.58 -60.45
CA ARG A 146 -43.45 -28.34 -59.66
C ARG A 146 -44.56 -27.42 -60.17
N ASN A 147 -45.29 -26.80 -59.26
CA ASN A 147 -46.23 -25.73 -59.61
C ASN A 147 -45.53 -24.37 -59.57
N ALA A 148 -45.18 -23.83 -60.74
CA ALA A 148 -44.69 -22.45 -60.91
C ALA A 148 -45.57 -21.65 -61.89
N GLY A 149 -46.86 -21.99 -61.96
CA GLY A 149 -47.81 -21.49 -62.97
C GLY A 149 -48.10 -19.98 -62.96
N GLN A 150 -47.62 -19.24 -61.95
CA GLN A 150 -47.71 -17.77 -61.87
C GLN A 150 -46.34 -17.06 -61.91
N SER A 151 -45.24 -17.82 -61.88
CA SER A 151 -43.89 -17.25 -61.97
C SER A 151 -43.61 -16.70 -63.37
N LYS A 152 -43.02 -15.51 -63.45
CA LYS A 152 -42.67 -14.83 -64.70
C LYS A 152 -41.15 -14.72 -64.89
N GLY A 153 -40.67 -15.07 -66.08
CA GLY A 153 -39.26 -14.92 -66.49
C GLY A 153 -38.27 -15.84 -65.80
N SER A 154 -38.70 -17.01 -65.31
CA SER A 154 -37.92 -17.84 -64.39
C SER A 154 -37.52 -19.21 -64.96
N VAL A 155 -36.60 -19.90 -64.29
CA VAL A 155 -36.17 -21.27 -64.62
C VAL A 155 -36.31 -22.16 -63.39
N PHE A 156 -37.05 -23.26 -63.53
CA PHE A 156 -37.19 -24.32 -62.53
C PHE A 156 -36.84 -25.67 -63.16
N ILE A 157 -35.85 -26.38 -62.60
CA ILE A 157 -35.42 -27.70 -63.08
C ILE A 157 -35.23 -28.62 -61.87
N GLY A 158 -36.15 -29.57 -61.71
CA GLY A 158 -36.20 -30.52 -60.59
C GLY A 158 -37.53 -30.42 -59.84
N GLU A 159 -38.06 -31.58 -59.48
CA GLU A 159 -39.26 -31.76 -58.65
C GLU A 159 -39.16 -30.97 -57.34
N HIS A 160 -40.25 -30.36 -56.91
CA HIS A 160 -40.37 -29.74 -55.59
C HIS A 160 -41.74 -30.04 -54.98
N SER A 161 -41.74 -30.51 -53.73
CA SER A 161 -42.91 -30.93 -52.97
C SER A 161 -44.03 -29.88 -52.92
N GLY A 162 -45.27 -30.35 -52.72
CA GLY A 162 -46.47 -29.51 -52.77
C GLY A 162 -47.03 -29.24 -54.17
N TYR A 163 -46.54 -29.94 -55.20
CA TYR A 163 -47.00 -29.76 -56.59
C TYR A 163 -48.42 -30.28 -56.86
N ASN A 164 -49.01 -31.07 -55.96
CA ASN A 164 -50.25 -31.83 -56.14
C ASN A 164 -51.27 -31.65 -54.99
N ASN A 165 -51.33 -30.46 -54.37
CA ASN A 165 -52.14 -30.14 -53.19
C ASN A 165 -53.68 -30.11 -53.41
N GLY A 166 -54.23 -30.95 -54.29
CA GLY A 166 -55.67 -31.02 -54.61
C GLY A 166 -56.15 -29.86 -55.50
N ASP A 167 -56.09 -28.63 -55.00
CA ASP A 167 -56.61 -27.43 -55.66
C ASP A 167 -55.80 -27.01 -56.91
N ASN A 168 -54.58 -27.53 -57.06
CA ASN A 168 -53.56 -27.04 -58.01
C ASN A 168 -53.30 -25.51 -57.95
N ALA A 169 -53.68 -24.88 -56.83
CA ALA A 169 -53.52 -23.45 -56.56
C ALA A 169 -52.07 -23.01 -56.82
N PRO A 170 -51.82 -21.96 -57.64
CA PRO A 170 -50.47 -21.63 -58.08
C PRO A 170 -49.51 -21.30 -56.92
N ALA A 171 -48.49 -22.14 -56.76
CA ALA A 171 -47.33 -21.82 -55.95
C ALA A 171 -46.35 -20.92 -56.75
N GLY A 172 -45.39 -20.31 -56.04
CA GLY A 172 -44.41 -19.41 -56.66
C GLY A 172 -44.94 -18.03 -57.04
N MET A 173 -46.10 -17.61 -56.50
CA MET A 173 -46.75 -16.29 -56.67
C MET A 173 -45.79 -15.08 -56.70
N LYS A 174 -44.69 -15.14 -55.94
CA LYS A 174 -43.74 -14.03 -55.69
C LYS A 174 -42.37 -14.26 -56.34
N ASN A 175 -42.20 -15.37 -57.07
CA ASN A 175 -40.89 -15.90 -57.46
C ASN A 175 -40.63 -15.56 -58.94
N ASN A 176 -40.41 -14.27 -59.24
CA ASN A 176 -40.18 -13.80 -60.60
C ASN A 176 -38.68 -13.62 -60.89
N TYR A 177 -38.25 -13.85 -62.14
CA TYR A 177 -36.85 -13.81 -62.55
C TYR A 177 -35.92 -14.75 -61.75
N VAL A 178 -36.44 -15.85 -61.19
CA VAL A 178 -35.66 -16.77 -60.33
C VAL A 178 -35.02 -17.90 -61.12
N THR A 179 -33.98 -18.52 -60.55
CA THR A 179 -33.39 -19.77 -61.06
C THR A 179 -33.33 -20.81 -59.94
N SER A 180 -34.03 -21.94 -60.11
CA SER A 180 -34.04 -23.06 -59.18
C SER A 180 -33.67 -24.35 -59.91
N VAL A 181 -32.55 -24.98 -59.56
CA VAL A 181 -32.02 -26.18 -60.25
C VAL A 181 -31.59 -27.23 -59.23
N GLY A 182 -32.39 -28.28 -59.05
CA GLY A 182 -32.14 -29.40 -58.14
C GLY A 182 -33.42 -30.04 -57.61
N PHE A 183 -33.31 -31.29 -57.13
CA PHE A 183 -34.43 -31.95 -56.43
C PHE A 183 -34.71 -31.21 -55.12
N GLN A 184 -35.94 -30.76 -54.92
CA GLN A 184 -36.34 -29.87 -53.82
C GLN A 184 -35.52 -28.57 -53.72
N SER A 185 -34.92 -28.08 -54.82
CA SER A 185 -34.36 -26.72 -54.82
C SER A 185 -35.49 -25.68 -54.75
N ASP A 186 -35.31 -24.60 -54.01
CA ASP A 186 -36.32 -23.56 -53.84
C ASP A 186 -35.70 -22.15 -53.97
N ALA A 187 -36.23 -21.34 -54.87
CA ALA A 187 -35.78 -19.97 -55.12
C ALA A 187 -37.00 -19.04 -55.00
N THR A 188 -37.02 -18.20 -53.97
CA THR A 188 -38.18 -17.39 -53.58
C THR A 188 -37.85 -15.90 -53.55
N GLY A 189 -38.86 -15.07 -53.85
CA GLY A 189 -38.67 -13.65 -54.10
C GLY A 189 -37.86 -13.37 -55.38
N TRP A 190 -37.77 -12.12 -55.80
CA TRP A 190 -37.26 -11.81 -57.14
C TRP A 190 -35.76 -12.04 -57.28
N GLY A 191 -35.33 -12.59 -58.43
CA GLY A 191 -33.92 -12.74 -58.78
C GLY A 191 -33.12 -13.78 -57.99
N SER A 192 -33.74 -14.51 -57.07
CA SER A 192 -33.07 -15.54 -56.26
C SER A 192 -32.57 -16.72 -57.10
N ILE A 193 -31.40 -17.25 -56.75
CA ILE A 193 -30.73 -18.37 -57.44
C ILE A 193 -30.43 -19.50 -56.45
N ALA A 194 -31.06 -20.66 -56.62
CA ALA A 194 -30.83 -21.86 -55.81
C ALA A 194 -30.41 -23.04 -56.70
N ILE A 195 -29.16 -23.48 -56.61
CA ILE A 195 -28.60 -24.55 -57.45
C ILE A 195 -27.99 -25.65 -56.56
N GLY A 196 -28.55 -26.85 -56.66
CA GLY A 196 -28.27 -28.02 -55.83
C GLY A 196 -29.54 -28.56 -55.20
N SER A 197 -29.59 -29.88 -54.95
CA SER A 197 -30.75 -30.49 -54.28
C SER A 197 -30.90 -29.96 -52.85
N ASN A 198 -32.13 -29.62 -52.45
CA ASN A 198 -32.46 -28.89 -51.22
C ASN A 198 -31.80 -27.50 -51.07
N ALA A 199 -31.18 -26.93 -52.12
CA ALA A 199 -30.66 -25.57 -52.06
C ALA A 199 -31.81 -24.56 -51.93
N LYS A 200 -31.69 -23.56 -51.04
CA LYS A 200 -32.72 -22.54 -50.81
C LYS A 200 -32.16 -21.12 -50.89
N ALA A 201 -32.75 -20.29 -51.75
CA ALA A 201 -32.39 -18.88 -51.87
C ALA A 201 -33.63 -17.99 -51.73
N GLU A 202 -33.64 -17.11 -50.74
CA GLU A 202 -34.82 -16.31 -50.37
C GLU A 202 -34.54 -14.82 -50.50
N ASN A 203 -35.48 -14.07 -51.09
CA ASN A 203 -35.44 -12.62 -51.17
C ASN A 203 -36.74 -12.02 -50.61
N SER A 204 -36.75 -11.67 -49.33
CA SER A 204 -37.90 -11.00 -48.70
C SER A 204 -38.00 -9.50 -49.01
N LYS A 205 -37.00 -8.93 -49.71
CA LYS A 205 -37.00 -7.50 -50.09
C LYS A 205 -37.86 -7.22 -51.32
N MET A 206 -38.01 -8.18 -52.22
CA MET A 206 -38.86 -8.06 -53.41
C MET A 206 -39.75 -9.28 -53.62
N GLU A 207 -40.98 -9.16 -53.12
CA GLU A 207 -42.00 -10.21 -53.08
C GLU A 207 -43.29 -9.85 -53.85
N SER A 208 -43.20 -9.00 -54.88
CA SER A 208 -44.37 -8.63 -55.69
C SER A 208 -44.82 -9.79 -56.59
N GLN A 209 -46.13 -9.99 -56.74
CA GLN A 209 -46.68 -10.88 -57.76
C GLN A 209 -46.70 -10.20 -59.14
N VAL A 210 -46.90 -8.88 -59.16
CA VAL A 210 -46.98 -8.06 -60.37
C VAL A 210 -45.58 -7.68 -60.82
N VAL A 211 -45.18 -8.15 -62.00
CA VAL A 211 -44.05 -7.58 -62.75
C VAL A 211 -44.54 -6.41 -63.61
N GLU A 212 -43.63 -5.52 -63.96
CA GLU A 212 -43.88 -4.53 -65.00
C GLU A 212 -43.98 -5.24 -66.37
N GLU A 213 -45.16 -5.18 -66.99
CA GLU A 213 -45.41 -5.69 -68.33
C GLU A 213 -45.14 -4.60 -69.36
N VAL A 214 -44.44 -4.96 -70.44
CA VAL A 214 -43.98 -4.04 -71.48
C VAL A 214 -44.54 -4.51 -72.81
N GLY A 215 -45.35 -3.67 -73.45
CA GLY A 215 -46.05 -4.01 -74.69
C GLY A 215 -46.70 -2.79 -75.32
N LYS A 216 -47.54 -3.04 -76.33
CA LYS A 216 -48.42 -2.04 -76.94
C LYS A 216 -49.85 -2.57 -76.96
N ALA A 217 -50.82 -1.65 -76.95
CA ALA A 217 -52.24 -1.95 -76.94
C ALA A 217 -52.94 -1.19 -78.08
N ASN A 218 -53.74 -1.88 -78.87
CA ASN A 218 -54.53 -1.37 -79.99
C ASN A 218 -53.70 -0.54 -80.99
N THR A 219 -52.55 -1.06 -81.46
CA THR A 219 -51.68 -0.29 -82.39
C THR A 219 -52.24 -0.25 -83.82
N SER A 220 -52.92 -1.32 -84.25
CA SER A 220 -53.57 -1.44 -85.57
C SER A 220 -55.02 -1.96 -85.52
N GLY A 221 -55.49 -2.39 -84.35
CA GLY A 221 -56.83 -2.95 -84.17
C GLY A 221 -56.96 -4.43 -84.53
N THR A 222 -55.84 -5.17 -84.57
CA THR A 222 -55.82 -6.63 -84.71
C THR A 222 -55.24 -7.28 -83.45
N VAL A 223 -55.52 -8.57 -83.25
CA VAL A 223 -54.88 -9.35 -82.18
C VAL A 223 -53.42 -9.72 -82.48
N SER A 224 -52.84 -9.24 -83.58
CA SER A 224 -51.47 -9.59 -84.00
C SER A 224 -50.40 -8.59 -83.58
N ASP A 225 -50.79 -7.33 -83.31
CA ASP A 225 -49.87 -6.25 -82.91
C ASP A 225 -49.82 -6.00 -81.38
N ASP A 226 -50.79 -6.54 -80.64
CA ASP A 226 -50.91 -6.45 -79.17
C ASP A 226 -49.99 -7.45 -78.45
N THR A 227 -48.68 -7.27 -78.62
CA THR A 227 -47.64 -8.10 -78.00
C THR A 227 -47.22 -7.54 -76.64
N TYR A 228 -47.24 -8.41 -75.61
CA TYR A 228 -46.82 -8.08 -74.24
C TYR A 228 -45.72 -9.03 -73.76
N GLY A 229 -44.59 -8.46 -73.37
CA GLY A 229 -43.53 -9.11 -72.62
C GLY A 229 -43.51 -8.66 -71.16
N ILE A 230 -42.56 -9.17 -70.39
CA ILE A 230 -42.19 -8.63 -69.08
C ILE A 230 -40.95 -7.74 -69.25
N LYS A 231 -40.72 -6.81 -68.31
CA LYS A 231 -39.55 -5.93 -68.34
C LYS A 231 -38.24 -6.74 -68.38
N GLU A 232 -37.45 -6.56 -69.44
CA GLU A 232 -36.22 -7.33 -69.69
C GLU A 232 -35.11 -7.15 -68.62
N ASN A 233 -35.10 -6.00 -67.94
CA ASN A 233 -34.10 -5.65 -66.92
C ASN A 233 -34.73 -4.87 -65.75
N PRO A 234 -35.35 -5.54 -64.77
CA PRO A 234 -35.84 -4.92 -63.55
C PRO A 234 -34.70 -4.68 -62.54
N THR A 235 -34.76 -3.57 -61.82
CA THR A 235 -33.90 -3.37 -60.65
C THR A 235 -34.36 -4.31 -59.52
N ILE A 236 -33.52 -5.28 -59.15
CA ILE A 236 -33.82 -6.23 -58.07
C ILE A 236 -32.95 -5.94 -56.86
N GLN A 237 -33.58 -5.73 -55.70
CA GLN A 237 -32.92 -5.62 -54.39
C GLN A 237 -33.03 -6.96 -53.66
N GLY A 238 -32.00 -7.35 -52.89
CA GLY A 238 -32.03 -8.53 -52.01
C GLY A 238 -31.96 -9.90 -52.71
N ALA A 239 -31.59 -9.97 -54.00
CA ALA A 239 -31.47 -11.23 -54.73
C ALA A 239 -30.37 -12.13 -54.13
N SER A 240 -30.77 -13.31 -53.64
CA SER A 240 -29.89 -14.23 -52.89
C SER A 240 -29.38 -15.37 -53.75
N VAL A 241 -28.22 -15.94 -53.41
CA VAL A 241 -27.58 -17.00 -54.20
C VAL A 241 -27.11 -18.18 -53.33
N ALA A 242 -27.71 -19.35 -53.50
CA ALA A 242 -27.35 -20.60 -52.82
C ALA A 242 -26.82 -21.64 -53.83
N LEU A 243 -25.56 -22.07 -53.65
CA LEU A 243 -24.85 -22.96 -54.58
C LEU A 243 -24.29 -24.19 -53.84
N GLY A 244 -25.03 -25.29 -53.87
CA GLY A 244 -24.63 -26.58 -53.27
C GLY A 244 -25.79 -27.32 -52.62
N TYR A 245 -25.62 -28.63 -52.37
CA TYR A 245 -26.63 -29.43 -51.69
C TYR A 245 -26.99 -28.81 -50.33
N ASN A 246 -28.27 -28.49 -50.10
CA ASN A 246 -28.73 -27.87 -48.85
C ASN A 246 -27.98 -26.55 -48.48
N ALA A 247 -27.46 -25.81 -49.46
CA ALA A 247 -26.99 -24.44 -49.23
C ALA A 247 -28.19 -23.50 -49.03
N HIS A 248 -28.10 -22.54 -48.11
CA HIS A 248 -29.21 -21.64 -47.76
C HIS A 248 -28.74 -20.19 -47.67
N SER A 249 -29.35 -19.28 -48.43
CA SER A 249 -29.03 -17.84 -48.46
C SER A 249 -30.27 -16.96 -48.39
N LYS A 250 -30.19 -15.79 -47.73
CA LYS A 250 -31.31 -14.84 -47.60
C LYS A 250 -30.91 -13.37 -47.85
N ASP A 251 -31.85 -12.58 -48.36
CA ASP A 251 -31.84 -11.11 -48.50
C ASP A 251 -30.54 -10.49 -49.08
N GLY A 252 -30.02 -11.06 -50.16
CA GLY A 252 -28.84 -10.55 -50.89
C GLY A 252 -27.52 -11.24 -50.53
N ASN A 253 -27.54 -12.15 -49.54
CA ASN A 253 -26.37 -12.95 -49.17
C ASN A 253 -26.12 -14.09 -50.16
N ILE A 254 -24.90 -14.65 -50.09
CA ILE A 254 -24.45 -15.75 -50.96
C ILE A 254 -23.95 -16.92 -50.11
N ALA A 255 -24.50 -18.12 -50.31
CA ALA A 255 -24.07 -19.37 -49.68
C ALA A 255 -23.41 -20.30 -50.71
N ILE A 256 -22.14 -20.67 -50.50
CA ILE A 256 -21.35 -21.47 -51.46
C ILE A 256 -20.85 -22.75 -50.81
N GLY A 257 -21.11 -23.88 -51.47
CA GLY A 257 -20.80 -25.24 -51.02
C GLY A 257 -21.93 -25.86 -50.19
N SER A 258 -22.02 -27.19 -50.20
CA SER A 258 -23.11 -27.92 -49.54
C SER A 258 -23.23 -27.58 -48.05
N TYR A 259 -24.46 -27.48 -47.56
CA TYR A 259 -24.82 -27.09 -46.18
C TYR A 259 -24.35 -25.69 -45.73
N SER A 260 -23.78 -24.86 -46.61
CA SER A 260 -23.41 -23.48 -46.26
C SER A 260 -24.64 -22.64 -45.98
N ASP A 261 -24.54 -21.76 -44.99
CA ASP A 261 -25.63 -20.93 -44.48
C ASP A 261 -25.22 -19.45 -44.51
N ALA A 262 -26.04 -18.64 -45.17
CA ALA A 262 -25.92 -17.20 -45.33
C ALA A 262 -27.29 -16.53 -45.07
N THR A 263 -27.96 -16.92 -43.99
CA THR A 263 -29.35 -16.48 -43.68
C THR A 263 -29.48 -15.36 -42.64
N SER A 264 -28.39 -14.98 -41.96
CA SER A 264 -28.40 -13.86 -41.00
C SER A 264 -28.69 -12.54 -41.72
N THR A 265 -29.56 -11.74 -41.12
CA THR A 265 -29.87 -10.37 -41.53
C THR A 265 -29.56 -9.37 -40.42
N ASP A 266 -28.67 -9.75 -39.48
CA ASP A 266 -28.33 -8.97 -38.28
C ASP A 266 -27.36 -7.81 -38.57
N LYS A 267 -26.92 -7.71 -39.84
CA LYS A 267 -26.11 -6.63 -40.40
C LYS A 267 -26.76 -6.18 -41.71
N ASN A 268 -26.65 -4.89 -42.00
CA ASN A 268 -27.21 -4.31 -43.23
C ASN A 268 -26.35 -4.61 -44.48
N ASP A 269 -25.15 -5.16 -44.29
CA ASP A 269 -24.20 -5.49 -45.35
C ASP A 269 -24.34 -6.96 -45.80
N SER A 270 -24.47 -7.19 -47.11
CA SER A 270 -24.51 -8.55 -47.67
C SER A 270 -23.18 -9.27 -47.55
N TYR A 271 -23.19 -10.58 -47.29
CA TYR A 271 -21.98 -11.39 -47.11
C TYR A 271 -22.00 -12.72 -47.89
N VAL A 272 -20.79 -13.28 -48.07
CA VAL A 272 -20.57 -14.60 -48.66
C VAL A 272 -20.21 -15.60 -47.56
N SER A 273 -20.97 -16.69 -47.46
CA SER A 273 -20.70 -17.79 -46.54
C SER A 273 -20.21 -19.04 -47.27
N VAL A 274 -19.10 -19.60 -46.78
CA VAL A 274 -18.55 -20.89 -47.20
C VAL A 274 -18.66 -21.96 -46.10
N GLY A 275 -19.52 -21.75 -45.12
CA GLY A 275 -19.69 -22.61 -43.95
C GLY A 275 -21.06 -22.43 -43.28
N ASN A 276 -21.23 -23.00 -42.09
CA ASN A 276 -22.48 -22.97 -41.33
C ASN A 276 -22.17 -23.06 -39.84
N ALA A 277 -22.56 -22.05 -39.06
CA ALA A 277 -22.23 -21.96 -37.65
C ALA A 277 -22.93 -23.04 -36.81
N ASN A 278 -24.21 -23.30 -37.10
CA ASN A 278 -25.04 -24.28 -36.40
C ASN A 278 -24.51 -25.72 -36.58
N LEU A 279 -23.99 -26.02 -37.78
CA LEU A 279 -23.34 -27.30 -38.09
C LEU A 279 -21.84 -27.34 -37.74
N LYS A 280 -21.29 -26.27 -37.14
CA LYS A 280 -19.83 -26.08 -36.88
C LYS A 280 -18.94 -26.22 -38.12
N LEU A 281 -19.54 -26.08 -39.32
CA LEU A 281 -18.90 -26.29 -40.61
C LEU A 281 -18.11 -25.05 -41.02
N LYS A 282 -16.80 -25.21 -41.22
CA LYS A 282 -15.90 -24.18 -41.75
C LYS A 282 -15.07 -24.76 -42.90
N ARG A 283 -14.70 -23.91 -43.86
CA ARG A 283 -13.85 -24.29 -45.01
C ARG A 283 -12.62 -23.39 -45.09
N ARG A 284 -11.51 -23.93 -45.58
CA ARG A 284 -10.30 -23.15 -45.90
C ARG A 284 -10.47 -22.51 -47.27
N ILE A 285 -10.37 -21.19 -47.34
CA ILE A 285 -10.17 -20.49 -48.62
C ILE A 285 -8.66 -20.54 -48.91
N THR A 286 -8.28 -20.90 -50.14
CA THR A 286 -6.88 -21.12 -50.54
C THR A 286 -6.64 -20.56 -51.94
N ASN A 287 -5.37 -20.40 -52.34
CA ASN A 287 -4.96 -19.70 -53.57
C ASN A 287 -5.43 -18.23 -53.64
N VAL A 288 -5.57 -17.59 -52.48
CA VAL A 288 -5.81 -16.15 -52.34
C VAL A 288 -4.47 -15.42 -52.47
N ALA A 289 -4.43 -14.34 -53.27
CA ALA A 289 -3.26 -13.47 -53.39
C ALA A 289 -3.10 -12.56 -52.16
N ASP A 290 -1.90 -12.03 -51.92
CA ASP A 290 -1.70 -10.98 -50.90
C ASP A 290 -2.54 -9.75 -51.27
N GLY A 291 -3.45 -9.34 -50.36
CA GLY A 291 -4.34 -8.21 -50.56
C GLY A 291 -3.60 -6.87 -50.65
N THR A 292 -4.11 -5.97 -51.50
CA THR A 292 -3.49 -4.68 -51.79
C THR A 292 -4.25 -3.49 -51.19
N GLU A 293 -5.59 -3.60 -51.09
CA GLU A 293 -6.47 -2.57 -50.56
C GLU A 293 -7.02 -2.95 -49.18
N THR A 294 -7.56 -1.97 -48.44
CA THR A 294 -8.12 -2.18 -47.09
C THR A 294 -9.37 -3.07 -47.06
N THR A 295 -9.99 -3.33 -48.21
CA THR A 295 -11.15 -4.22 -48.38
C THR A 295 -10.78 -5.63 -48.85
N ASP A 296 -9.49 -5.91 -49.09
CA ASP A 296 -9.04 -7.24 -49.53
C ASP A 296 -8.91 -8.23 -48.37
N VAL A 297 -8.99 -9.53 -48.67
CA VAL A 297 -8.76 -10.61 -47.69
C VAL A 297 -7.25 -10.73 -47.41
N ALA A 298 -6.83 -10.24 -46.25
CA ALA A 298 -5.44 -10.39 -45.80
C ALA A 298 -5.02 -11.87 -45.68
N THR A 299 -3.89 -12.23 -46.28
CA THR A 299 -3.37 -13.61 -46.21
C THR A 299 -2.63 -13.89 -44.91
N VAL A 300 -2.53 -15.16 -44.54
CA VAL A 300 -1.64 -15.63 -43.45
C VAL A 300 -0.17 -15.25 -43.75
N GLY A 301 0.20 -15.12 -45.02
CA GLY A 301 1.52 -14.62 -45.43
C GLY A 301 1.74 -13.16 -45.02
N GLN A 302 0.75 -12.29 -45.24
CA GLN A 302 0.80 -10.89 -44.81
C GLN A 302 0.80 -10.75 -43.29
N MET A 303 -0.07 -11.51 -42.60
CA MET A 303 -0.10 -11.54 -41.14
C MET A 303 1.26 -11.96 -40.54
N ASN A 304 1.89 -13.00 -41.07
CA ASN A 304 3.20 -13.47 -40.60
C ASN A 304 4.33 -12.46 -40.91
N LYS A 305 4.26 -11.73 -42.03
CA LYS A 305 5.19 -10.61 -42.32
C LYS A 305 5.05 -9.49 -41.27
N ALA A 306 3.82 -9.12 -40.91
CA ALA A 306 3.54 -8.08 -39.91
C ALA A 306 3.95 -8.50 -38.48
N ILE A 307 3.68 -9.75 -38.08
CA ILE A 307 4.15 -10.28 -36.78
C ILE A 307 5.69 -10.27 -36.72
N LYS A 308 6.36 -10.61 -37.83
CA LYS A 308 7.83 -10.62 -37.89
C LYS A 308 8.43 -9.21 -37.75
N SER A 309 7.83 -8.16 -38.33
CA SER A 309 8.37 -6.80 -38.18
C SER A 309 8.32 -6.31 -36.74
N ILE A 310 7.21 -6.55 -36.02
CA ILE A 310 7.03 -6.23 -34.60
C ILE A 310 8.12 -6.88 -33.72
N GLY A 311 8.53 -8.11 -34.05
CA GLY A 311 9.62 -8.81 -33.35
C GLY A 311 11.02 -8.19 -33.57
N THR A 312 11.19 -7.35 -34.61
CA THR A 312 12.47 -6.70 -34.96
C THR A 312 12.53 -5.21 -34.64
N THR A 313 11.39 -4.54 -34.42
CA THR A 313 11.35 -3.14 -33.99
C THR A 313 11.67 -3.01 -32.51
N GLY A 314 12.95 -2.75 -32.20
CA GLY A 314 13.43 -2.39 -30.86
C GLY A 314 13.94 -0.95 -30.78
N TRP A 315 14.35 -0.53 -29.60
CA TRP A 315 15.04 0.75 -29.35
C TRP A 315 16.47 0.49 -28.88
N ASN A 316 17.39 1.43 -29.14
CA ASN A 316 18.81 1.26 -28.81
C ASN A 316 19.15 1.83 -27.43
N LEU A 317 19.73 1.02 -26.56
CA LEU A 317 20.25 1.41 -25.25
C LEU A 317 21.78 1.53 -25.30
N SER A 318 22.31 2.67 -24.90
CA SER A 318 23.74 2.89 -24.63
C SER A 318 23.92 3.33 -23.18
N THR A 319 24.95 2.81 -22.51
CA THR A 319 25.36 3.23 -21.16
C THR A 319 26.69 3.99 -21.22
N ASN A 320 26.93 4.88 -20.25
CA ASN A 320 28.19 5.58 -20.02
C ASN A 320 28.82 6.28 -21.25
N GLY A 321 28.01 6.69 -22.24
CA GLY A 321 28.47 7.36 -23.45
C GLY A 321 29.20 6.47 -24.48
N TYR A 322 29.25 5.15 -24.28
CA TYR A 322 29.91 4.24 -25.22
C TYR A 322 29.22 4.21 -26.58
N SER A 323 30.01 4.23 -27.67
CA SER A 323 29.53 4.25 -29.06
C SER A 323 28.82 2.97 -29.51
N SER A 324 28.85 1.91 -28.71
CA SER A 324 28.18 0.63 -28.96
C SER A 324 26.84 0.55 -28.22
N SER A 325 25.73 0.72 -28.92
CA SER A 325 24.38 0.56 -28.37
C SER A 325 23.80 -0.84 -28.60
N THR A 326 23.10 -1.41 -27.62
CA THR A 326 22.38 -2.68 -27.73
C THR A 326 20.91 -2.43 -28.09
N THR A 327 20.39 -3.10 -29.12
CA THR A 327 18.97 -3.03 -29.48
C THR A 327 18.10 -3.88 -28.55
N ILE A 328 17.21 -3.22 -27.81
CA ILE A 328 16.21 -3.82 -26.93
C ILE A 328 14.94 -4.10 -27.75
N THR A 329 14.76 -5.35 -28.18
CA THR A 329 13.55 -5.82 -28.87
C THR A 329 12.42 -6.16 -27.90
N SER A 330 11.19 -6.30 -28.40
CA SER A 330 10.07 -6.84 -27.62
C SER A 330 10.44 -8.19 -26.96
N GLY A 331 9.99 -8.41 -25.72
CA GLY A 331 10.31 -9.60 -24.92
C GLY A 331 11.70 -9.61 -24.27
N LYS A 332 12.48 -8.52 -24.37
CA LYS A 332 13.74 -8.36 -23.61
C LYS A 332 13.52 -7.54 -22.33
N THR A 333 14.09 -8.00 -21.23
CA THR A 333 14.18 -7.23 -19.98
C THR A 333 15.42 -6.34 -20.01
N VAL A 334 15.27 -5.08 -19.60
CA VAL A 334 16.39 -4.23 -19.18
C VAL A 334 16.39 -4.23 -17.65
N ASP A 335 17.48 -4.70 -17.05
CA ASP A 335 17.64 -4.66 -15.59
C ASP A 335 18.22 -3.30 -15.19
N PHE A 336 17.48 -2.57 -14.35
CA PHE A 336 17.91 -1.31 -13.73
C PHE A 336 18.25 -1.51 -12.24
N SER A 337 18.52 -2.74 -11.80
CA SER A 337 19.02 -3.00 -10.45
C SER A 337 20.32 -2.23 -10.21
N PRO A 338 20.44 -1.48 -9.10
CA PRO A 338 21.71 -0.84 -8.75
C PRO A 338 22.77 -1.91 -8.50
N ALA A 339 24.00 -1.62 -8.93
CA ALA A 339 25.13 -2.53 -8.77
C ALA A 339 25.31 -2.96 -7.31
N VAL A 340 25.68 -4.22 -7.11
CA VAL A 340 26.13 -4.75 -5.82
C VAL A 340 27.66 -4.80 -5.82
N ASP A 341 28.27 -4.32 -4.74
CA ASP A 341 29.70 -4.26 -4.46
C ASP A 341 30.23 -5.65 -4.10
N GLY A 342 30.34 -6.51 -5.12
CA GLY A 342 30.66 -7.93 -5.01
C GLY A 342 32.09 -8.25 -4.55
N LYS A 343 32.38 -8.04 -3.25
CA LYS A 343 33.45 -8.76 -2.53
C LYS A 343 32.94 -9.76 -1.49
N ASN A 344 31.75 -9.55 -0.91
CA ASN A 344 31.14 -10.50 0.05
C ASN A 344 29.65 -10.82 -0.19
N GLY A 345 29.02 -10.26 -1.23
CA GLY A 345 27.71 -10.73 -1.72
C GLY A 345 26.48 -10.40 -0.86
N THR A 346 26.61 -9.57 0.18
CA THR A 346 25.48 -8.97 0.90
C THR A 346 24.79 -7.90 0.05
N THR A 347 23.50 -7.65 0.29
CA THR A 347 22.65 -6.80 -0.58
C THR A 347 22.58 -5.32 -0.19
N ASP A 348 23.31 -4.93 0.85
CA ASP A 348 22.76 -3.97 1.82
C ASP A 348 23.35 -2.54 1.69
N HIS A 349 24.36 -2.34 0.83
CA HIS A 349 25.03 -1.05 0.61
C HIS A 349 24.54 -0.30 -0.65
N LYS A 350 23.30 -0.56 -1.09
CA LYS A 350 22.73 0.09 -2.28
C LYS A 350 22.45 1.57 -2.05
N ASN A 351 23.31 2.44 -2.58
CA ASN A 351 23.15 3.90 -2.47
C ASN A 351 22.07 4.50 -3.41
N VAL A 352 21.73 3.81 -4.49
CA VAL A 352 20.72 4.27 -5.46
C VAL A 352 19.44 3.46 -5.29
N LYS A 353 18.32 4.16 -5.08
CA LYS A 353 16.98 3.59 -5.04
C LYS A 353 16.36 3.68 -6.43
N ILE A 354 15.99 2.53 -6.98
CA ILE A 354 15.34 2.43 -8.29
C ILE A 354 14.02 1.70 -8.12
N SER A 355 12.94 2.28 -8.63
CA SER A 355 11.61 1.69 -8.65
C SER A 355 10.88 2.08 -9.94
N ASN A 356 9.83 1.35 -10.29
CA ASN A 356 8.98 1.70 -11.43
C ASN A 356 7.51 1.82 -11.03
N ASP A 357 6.78 2.61 -11.81
CA ASP A 357 5.36 2.85 -11.68
C ASP A 357 4.75 2.80 -13.08
N GLY A 358 4.20 1.63 -13.43
CA GLY A 358 3.98 1.25 -14.82
C GLY A 358 5.28 1.35 -15.62
N SER A 359 5.27 2.17 -16.67
CA SER A 359 6.42 2.43 -17.55
C SER A 359 7.39 3.51 -17.04
N ASN A 360 7.07 4.21 -15.94
CA ASN A 360 7.90 5.28 -15.42
C ASN A 360 8.95 4.72 -14.44
N VAL A 361 10.23 4.73 -14.83
CA VAL A 361 11.34 4.41 -13.92
C VAL A 361 11.69 5.65 -13.10
N LYS A 362 11.63 5.53 -11.77
CA LYS A 362 12.01 6.55 -10.80
C LYS A 362 13.38 6.15 -10.22
N ILE A 363 14.39 6.97 -10.47
CA ILE A 363 15.74 6.82 -9.93
C ILE A 363 15.95 7.92 -8.88
N GLY A 364 16.42 7.55 -7.70
CA GLY A 364 16.76 8.48 -6.62
C GLY A 364 17.88 7.92 -5.75
N LEU A 365 18.29 8.70 -4.75
CA LEU A 365 19.21 8.22 -3.72
C LEU A 365 18.42 7.53 -2.59
N ASN A 366 19.06 6.59 -1.91
CA ASN A 366 18.53 6.07 -0.65
C ASN A 366 18.64 7.14 0.46
N LYS A 367 17.82 7.01 1.51
CA LYS A 367 17.83 7.96 2.64
C LYS A 367 19.22 8.01 3.31
N ASP A 368 19.79 6.83 3.49
CA ASP A 368 21.08 6.62 4.14
C ASP A 368 22.05 6.14 3.05
N ILE A 369 23.22 6.78 2.99
CA ILE A 369 24.22 6.55 1.93
C ILE A 369 25.49 5.99 2.58
N VAL A 370 25.85 4.77 2.19
CA VAL A 370 27.01 4.04 2.67
C VAL A 370 28.21 4.42 1.82
N LEU A 371 29.20 5.08 2.42
CA LEU A 371 30.46 5.45 1.76
C LEU A 371 31.58 4.55 2.29
N GLY A 372 32.04 3.62 1.45
CA GLY A 372 33.07 2.62 1.80
C GLY A 372 32.56 1.45 2.63
N GLU A 373 33.47 0.54 3.00
CA GLU A 373 33.13 -0.67 3.75
C GLU A 373 32.98 -0.37 5.27
N ALA A 374 32.27 -1.22 6.00
CA ALA A 374 32.18 -1.17 7.46
C ALA A 374 33.49 -1.60 8.19
N THR A 375 34.57 -1.80 7.44
CA THR A 375 35.85 -2.35 7.90
C THR A 375 36.73 -1.22 8.48
N LYS A 376 37.24 -1.34 9.72
CA LYS A 376 38.04 -0.28 10.39
C LYS A 376 39.30 0.05 9.57
N GLY A 377 39.28 1.19 8.88
CA GLY A 377 40.37 1.68 8.00
C GLY A 377 40.00 1.81 6.52
N GLU A 378 38.91 1.16 6.06
CA GLU A 378 38.44 1.16 4.66
C GLU A 378 37.19 2.05 4.45
N GLY A 379 36.94 2.98 5.39
CA GLY A 379 35.79 3.89 5.36
C GLY A 379 35.91 4.92 4.24
N GLY A 380 34.84 5.11 3.47
CA GLY A 380 34.85 5.94 2.27
C GLY A 380 34.74 7.43 2.58
N SER A 381 35.81 8.17 2.36
CA SER A 381 35.83 9.63 2.50
C SER A 381 34.88 10.31 1.52
N LEU A 382 33.97 11.15 2.01
CA LEU A 382 33.23 12.09 1.17
C LEU A 382 34.17 13.20 0.66
N ASN A 383 34.82 12.95 -0.46
CA ASN A 383 35.65 13.95 -1.13
C ASN A 383 34.79 15.00 -1.81
N VAL A 384 34.62 16.16 -1.16
CA VAL A 384 33.99 17.34 -1.74
C VAL A 384 34.98 17.99 -2.73
N TYR A 385 35.01 17.51 -3.97
CA TYR A 385 35.84 18.04 -5.04
C TYR A 385 35.03 18.37 -6.30
N SER A 386 35.32 19.51 -6.92
CA SER A 386 34.77 19.97 -8.19
C SER A 386 35.81 19.92 -9.32
N ASP A 387 35.56 19.11 -10.34
CA ASP A 387 36.18 19.05 -11.69
C ASP A 387 37.72 19.24 -11.83
N SER A 388 38.40 18.24 -12.40
CA SER A 388 39.86 18.15 -12.45
C SER A 388 40.40 18.18 -13.89
N THR A 389 40.35 19.36 -14.52
CA THR A 389 41.04 19.63 -15.80
C THR A 389 42.30 20.50 -15.66
N GLU A 390 42.53 21.13 -14.50
CA GLU A 390 43.69 21.96 -14.20
C GLU A 390 44.55 21.40 -13.05
N ALA A 391 45.87 21.45 -13.21
CA ALA A 391 46.84 20.78 -12.32
C ALA A 391 47.22 21.59 -11.05
N SER A 392 46.87 22.88 -10.98
CA SER A 392 47.23 23.81 -9.89
C SER A 392 46.17 23.90 -8.79
N ASN A 393 45.42 22.82 -8.58
CA ASN A 393 44.15 22.79 -7.85
C ASN A 393 44.37 22.76 -6.31
N LEU A 394 44.84 23.89 -5.76
CA LEU A 394 45.36 23.99 -4.39
C LEU A 394 44.31 23.88 -3.27
N GLY A 395 43.01 24.00 -3.56
CA GLY A 395 41.94 24.07 -2.56
C GLY A 395 40.78 23.08 -2.80
N ASN A 396 40.57 22.19 -1.84
CA ASN A 396 39.35 21.43 -1.48
C ASN A 396 39.79 20.29 -0.54
N ARG A 397 39.57 20.44 0.78
CA ARG A 397 40.40 19.75 1.78
C ARG A 397 39.70 19.29 3.06
N VAL A 398 38.37 19.19 3.07
CA VAL A 398 37.63 18.55 4.18
C VAL A 398 37.48 17.06 3.90
N SER A 399 38.01 16.22 4.79
CA SER A 399 37.79 14.77 4.77
C SER A 399 37.03 14.34 6.02
N ILE A 400 36.07 13.43 5.86
CA ILE A 400 35.32 12.78 6.93
C ILE A 400 35.59 11.28 6.83
N ASP A 401 36.27 10.70 7.81
CA ASP A 401 36.80 9.32 7.78
C ASP A 401 36.24 8.41 8.88
N GLY A 402 34.99 8.66 9.30
CA GLY A 402 34.27 7.86 10.28
C GLY A 402 34.69 8.08 11.74
N SER A 403 35.92 8.53 11.99
CA SER A 403 36.44 8.92 13.31
C SER A 403 36.85 10.39 13.40
N THR A 404 37.14 11.06 12.29
CA THR A 404 37.52 12.46 12.26
C THR A 404 36.86 13.26 11.13
N VAL A 405 36.76 14.57 11.34
CA VAL A 405 36.57 15.61 10.33
C VAL A 405 37.87 16.42 10.29
N SER A 406 38.59 16.38 9.17
CA SER A 406 39.92 16.99 9.06
C SER A 406 40.02 17.97 7.90
N VAL A 407 40.64 19.12 8.16
CA VAL A 407 40.98 20.15 7.15
C VAL A 407 42.46 20.01 6.81
N TYR A 408 42.77 19.56 5.60
CA TYR A 408 44.15 19.48 5.10
C TYR A 408 44.65 20.86 4.64
N TYR A 409 45.97 21.05 4.64
CA TYR A 409 46.63 22.16 3.96
C TYR A 409 48.07 21.76 3.57
N GLY A 410 48.42 21.87 2.30
CA GLY A 410 49.77 21.51 1.82
C GLY A 410 49.86 21.25 0.32
N SER A 411 50.91 21.78 -0.30
CA SER A 411 51.25 21.63 -1.72
C SER A 411 52.44 20.69 -1.93
N GLU A 412 52.52 20.14 -3.15
CA GLU A 412 53.68 19.48 -3.76
C GLU A 412 54.16 18.14 -3.18
N GLU A 413 55.10 17.53 -3.89
CA GLU A 413 55.22 16.08 -4.08
C GLU A 413 56.07 15.34 -3.03
N GLY A 414 55.95 14.01 -3.03
CA GLY A 414 57.01 13.09 -2.56
C GLY A 414 57.00 12.66 -1.09
N ALA A 415 56.29 13.35 -0.19
CA ALA A 415 56.23 12.99 1.23
C ALA A 415 54.87 12.37 1.63
N SER A 416 54.86 11.09 2.03
CA SER A 416 53.64 10.33 2.39
C SER A 416 53.06 10.66 3.77
N GLY A 417 53.13 11.93 4.20
CA GLY A 417 52.61 12.42 5.48
C GLY A 417 51.37 13.27 5.29
N THR A 418 50.24 12.86 5.87
CA THR A 418 48.94 13.54 5.74
C THR A 418 48.90 14.85 6.55
N LYS A 419 49.32 15.95 5.92
CA LYS A 419 49.32 17.31 6.50
C LYS A 419 47.89 17.86 6.73
N ARG A 420 47.23 17.36 7.77
CA ARG A 420 45.98 17.87 8.35
C ARG A 420 46.30 19.08 9.23
N GLY A 421 45.77 20.26 8.95
CA GLY A 421 46.03 21.47 9.74
C GLY A 421 45.16 21.55 11.00
N VAL A 422 43.87 21.24 10.87
CA VAL A 422 42.92 21.10 11.99
C VAL A 422 42.21 19.77 11.88
N VAL A 423 42.11 19.03 12.99
CA VAL A 423 41.36 17.78 13.09
C VAL A 423 40.37 17.89 14.25
N LEU A 424 39.09 17.69 13.95
CA LEU A 424 38.05 17.41 14.94
C LEU A 424 37.87 15.89 14.95
N GLY A 425 38.03 15.21 16.07
CA GLY A 425 38.00 13.74 16.04
C GLY A 425 37.66 13.07 17.36
N VAL A 426 37.38 11.77 17.27
CA VAL A 426 37.46 10.85 18.41
C VAL A 426 38.73 10.01 18.30
N GLY A 427 39.45 9.88 19.41
CA GLY A 427 40.72 9.15 19.49
C GLY A 427 40.77 8.26 20.73
N GLU A 428 41.60 7.23 20.69
CA GLU A 428 41.98 6.47 21.89
C GLU A 428 43.01 7.29 22.68
N ASP A 429 42.74 7.52 23.98
CA ASP A 429 43.75 8.04 24.90
C ASP A 429 44.78 6.96 25.30
N TRP A 430 45.68 7.28 26.22
CA TRP A 430 46.71 6.34 26.69
C TRP A 430 46.14 5.12 27.45
N ASN A 431 44.92 5.20 27.97
CA ASN A 431 44.15 4.09 28.55
C ASN A 431 43.24 3.38 27.54
N ARG A 432 43.15 3.88 26.30
CA ARG A 432 42.25 3.45 25.21
C ARG A 432 40.78 3.77 25.43
N ASN A 433 40.44 4.75 26.26
CA ASN A 433 39.09 5.30 26.26
C ASN A 433 38.91 6.24 25.05
N ALA A 434 37.69 6.33 24.52
CA ALA A 434 37.40 7.20 23.39
C ALA A 434 37.17 8.65 23.86
N GLN A 435 38.12 9.54 23.54
CA GLN A 435 38.02 10.98 23.85
C GLN A 435 37.77 11.81 22.59
N GLY A 436 36.91 12.82 22.69
CA GLY A 436 36.76 13.86 21.68
C GLY A 436 37.87 14.91 21.79
N TYR A 437 38.52 15.23 20.67
CA TYR A 437 39.65 16.17 20.62
C TYR A 437 39.55 17.14 19.42
N ILE A 438 40.15 18.31 19.60
CA ILE A 438 40.55 19.22 18.52
C ILE A 438 42.09 19.22 18.49
N ALA A 439 42.69 18.79 17.38
CA ALA A 439 44.14 18.84 17.20
C ALA A 439 44.53 19.96 16.23
N PHE A 440 45.46 20.80 16.67
CA PHE A 440 46.15 21.78 15.85
C PHE A 440 47.56 21.25 15.57
N ASN A 441 47.84 20.91 14.31
CA ASN A 441 49.12 20.31 13.93
C ASN A 441 50.07 21.39 13.42
N ASN A 442 51.09 21.72 14.22
CA ASN A 442 52.19 22.56 13.81
C ASN A 442 53.30 21.67 13.24
N ILE A 443 53.65 21.88 11.97
CA ILE A 443 54.77 21.18 11.35
C ILE A 443 55.96 22.13 11.37
N ASP A 444 57.07 21.71 11.98
CA ASP A 444 58.29 22.51 12.02
C ASP A 444 58.94 22.59 10.61
N PRO A 445 59.87 23.53 10.36
CA PRO A 445 60.55 23.64 9.07
C PRO A 445 61.34 22.39 8.65
N ASN A 446 61.57 21.44 9.57
CA ASN A 446 62.29 20.19 9.34
C ASN A 446 61.35 19.00 9.06
N GLY A 447 60.03 19.23 9.07
CA GLY A 447 59.01 18.20 8.80
C GLY A 447 58.58 17.38 10.02
N LYS A 448 59.01 17.72 11.23
CA LYS A 448 58.48 17.11 12.47
C LYS A 448 57.06 17.63 12.70
N ILE A 449 56.11 16.72 12.85
CA ILE A 449 54.75 17.04 13.30
C ILE A 449 54.78 17.18 14.82
N ASP A 450 54.33 18.33 15.34
CA ASP A 450 53.93 18.50 16.72
C ASP A 450 52.44 18.88 16.77
N SER A 451 51.73 18.32 17.75
CA SER A 451 50.27 18.36 17.80
C SER A 451 49.84 18.92 19.15
N THR A 452 49.22 20.10 19.13
CA THR A 452 48.53 20.63 20.30
C THR A 452 47.12 20.08 20.30
N TYR A 453 46.81 19.21 21.25
CA TYR A 453 45.47 18.66 21.44
C TYR A 453 44.71 19.49 22.46
N LEU A 454 43.45 19.76 22.17
CA LEU A 454 42.48 20.40 23.05
C LEU A 454 41.34 19.39 23.27
N HIS A 455 41.25 18.80 24.47
CA HIS A 455 40.39 17.65 24.75
C HIS A 455 39.87 17.65 26.21
N SER A 456 38.98 16.71 26.55
CA SER A 456 38.46 16.57 27.91
C SER A 456 39.44 15.89 28.87
N ALA A 457 39.48 16.35 30.12
CA ALA A 457 40.28 15.80 31.21
C ALA A 457 39.77 14.45 31.76
N THR A 458 39.38 13.51 30.89
CA THR A 458 38.60 12.32 31.28
C THR A 458 39.35 11.36 32.22
N ASP A 459 40.67 11.20 32.01
CA ASP A 459 41.55 10.35 32.82
C ASP A 459 42.22 11.08 34.00
N ALA A 460 41.92 12.37 34.20
CA ALA A 460 42.54 13.15 35.27
C ALA A 460 42.00 12.73 36.66
N PRO A 461 42.66 13.12 37.77
CA PRO A 461 42.07 13.06 39.11
C PRO A 461 40.67 13.70 39.17
N ASP A 462 39.79 13.23 40.07
CA ASP A 462 38.35 13.60 40.04
C ASP A 462 38.08 15.11 40.17
N ASN A 463 38.96 15.87 40.84
CA ASN A 463 38.89 17.33 40.93
C ASN A 463 39.28 18.07 39.63
N LEU A 464 39.82 17.35 38.65
CA LEU A 464 40.20 17.86 37.33
C LEU A 464 39.33 17.29 36.20
N LYS A 465 38.53 16.24 36.45
CA LYS A 465 37.71 15.58 35.41
C LYS A 465 36.72 16.51 34.75
N GLY A 466 36.51 16.30 33.45
CA GLY A 466 35.57 17.08 32.63
C GLY A 466 36.04 18.49 32.26
N ARG A 467 37.18 18.96 32.77
CA ARG A 467 37.82 20.22 32.33
C ARG A 467 38.37 20.11 30.91
N LEU A 468 38.68 21.27 30.32
CA LEU A 468 39.39 21.35 29.06
C LEU A 468 40.91 21.30 29.31
N VAL A 469 41.57 20.35 28.68
CA VAL A 469 43.02 20.13 28.69
C VAL A 469 43.62 20.72 27.42
N TYR A 470 44.77 21.36 27.54
CA TYR A 470 45.68 21.50 26.39
C TYR A 470 46.93 20.64 26.63
N SER A 471 47.33 19.86 25.62
CA SER A 471 48.47 18.96 25.72
C SER A 471 49.30 18.99 24.43
N ASN A 472 50.62 18.92 24.56
CA ASN A 472 51.58 18.92 23.44
C ASN A 472 52.81 18.07 23.80
N THR A 473 53.67 17.76 22.82
CA THR A 473 54.80 16.83 23.03
C THR A 473 56.01 17.43 23.76
N MET A 474 55.97 18.70 24.17
CA MET A 474 57.09 19.44 24.78
C MET A 474 56.83 19.92 26.22
N SER A 475 55.66 20.46 26.56
CA SER A 475 55.32 20.88 27.94
C SER A 475 54.50 19.84 28.72
N GLY A 476 53.91 18.85 28.04
CA GLY A 476 53.08 17.82 28.66
C GLY A 476 51.60 18.19 28.70
N THR A 477 50.95 17.90 29.83
CA THR A 477 49.49 18.01 30.00
C THR A 477 49.16 19.15 30.97
N GLU A 478 48.47 20.18 30.48
CA GLU A 478 48.09 21.35 31.27
C GLU A 478 46.56 21.57 31.24
N TYR A 479 46.00 22.00 32.37
CA TYR A 479 44.56 22.12 32.59
C TYR A 479 44.14 23.58 32.52
N ILE A 480 43.21 23.92 31.63
CA ILE A 480 42.68 25.29 31.54
C ILE A 480 41.89 25.58 32.81
N ALA A 481 42.15 26.74 33.43
CA ALA A 481 41.51 27.15 34.67
C ALA A 481 39.99 27.28 34.51
N ASN A 482 39.23 26.71 35.43
CA ASN A 482 37.78 26.87 35.52
C ASN A 482 37.42 27.65 36.81
N LEU A 483 36.12 27.78 37.13
CA LEU A 483 35.71 28.52 38.33
C LEU A 483 36.10 27.81 39.64
N ASP A 484 36.44 26.52 39.61
CA ASP A 484 36.80 25.74 40.80
C ASP A 484 38.26 25.97 41.25
N ASP A 485 39.14 26.47 40.37
CA ASP A 485 40.54 26.80 40.64
C ASP A 485 40.72 28.10 41.46
N GLY A 486 40.06 28.14 42.61
CA GLY A 486 40.09 29.27 43.53
C GLY A 486 41.45 29.53 44.17
N ILE A 487 41.61 30.73 44.72
CA ILE A 487 42.73 31.05 45.61
C ILE A 487 42.46 30.51 47.01
N THR A 488 43.46 29.89 47.63
CA THR A 488 43.32 29.28 48.95
C THR A 488 43.87 30.19 50.05
N PHE A 489 43.06 30.43 51.10
CA PHE A 489 43.46 31.22 52.25
C PHE A 489 43.83 30.33 53.44
N THR A 490 44.92 30.67 54.13
CA THR A 490 45.39 29.99 55.35
C THR A 490 45.25 30.91 56.56
N GLY A 491 44.72 30.41 57.67
CA GLY A 491 44.57 31.16 58.93
C GLY A 491 44.02 30.28 60.05
N ASP A 492 43.67 30.89 61.18
CA ASP A 492 43.09 30.18 62.33
C ASP A 492 41.67 29.69 62.00
N VAL A 493 41.58 28.45 61.53
CA VAL A 493 40.31 27.80 61.16
C VAL A 493 39.41 27.56 62.38
N GLN A 494 38.09 27.67 62.18
CA GLN A 494 37.10 27.37 63.22
C GLN A 494 37.18 25.92 63.69
N LYS A 495 36.79 25.70 64.95
CA LYS A 495 36.86 24.42 65.67
C LYS A 495 36.14 23.26 64.96
N ASP A 496 35.13 23.56 64.15
CA ASP A 496 34.19 22.60 63.57
C ASP A 496 34.37 22.43 62.03
N VAL A 497 35.53 22.83 61.50
CA VAL A 497 35.92 22.54 60.10
C VAL A 497 36.28 21.04 59.95
N PRO A 498 35.89 20.37 58.84
CA PRO A 498 36.26 18.97 58.59
C PRO A 498 37.77 18.72 58.68
N LYS A 499 38.14 17.56 59.24
CA LYS A 499 39.46 17.26 59.81
C LYS A 499 40.67 17.40 58.86
N ASP A 500 40.41 17.43 57.56
CA ASP A 500 41.42 17.44 56.50
C ASP A 500 41.58 18.83 55.84
N TYR A 501 40.76 19.83 56.21
CA TYR A 501 40.78 21.19 55.65
C TYR A 501 41.47 22.20 56.57
N THR A 502 42.78 22.35 56.40
CA THR A 502 43.59 23.39 57.07
C THR A 502 43.60 24.73 56.34
N GLN A 503 42.87 24.84 55.23
CA GLN A 503 42.85 26.01 54.35
C GLN A 503 41.45 26.21 53.74
N THR A 504 41.10 27.45 53.39
CA THR A 504 39.79 27.83 52.83
C THR A 504 39.93 28.16 51.34
N PRO A 505 39.59 27.25 50.41
CA PRO A 505 39.60 27.52 48.97
C PRO A 505 38.44 28.44 48.58
N THR A 506 38.75 29.61 48.02
CA THR A 506 37.77 30.58 47.52
C THR A 506 37.77 30.59 46.00
N LYS A 507 36.77 29.91 45.43
CA LYS A 507 36.56 29.75 43.98
C LYS A 507 36.61 31.08 43.21
N LEU A 508 37.06 31.01 41.97
CA LEU A 508 37.11 32.17 41.07
C LEU A 508 35.70 32.75 40.86
N ASN A 509 35.61 34.08 40.80
CA ASN A 509 34.35 34.84 40.72
C ASN A 509 33.39 34.68 41.93
N MET A 510 33.91 34.33 43.12
CA MET A 510 33.16 34.39 44.39
C MET A 510 33.54 35.62 45.24
N THR A 511 32.56 36.18 45.95
CA THR A 511 32.79 37.29 46.90
C THR A 511 33.43 36.80 48.19
N LEU A 512 34.63 37.29 48.52
CA LEU A 512 35.26 37.09 49.82
C LEU A 512 34.72 38.11 50.84
N ASN A 513 33.93 37.63 51.81
CA ASN A 513 33.39 38.47 52.88
C ASN A 513 34.31 38.44 54.11
N ILE A 514 34.97 39.57 54.42
CA ILE A 514 35.72 39.78 55.67
C ILE A 514 34.89 40.69 56.58
N THR A 515 34.06 40.11 57.44
CA THR A 515 33.04 40.83 58.22
C THR A 515 33.33 40.84 59.72
N GLY A 516 33.52 42.04 60.30
CA GLY A 516 33.72 42.23 61.74
C GLY A 516 32.44 42.27 62.59
N GLY A 517 31.27 41.99 62.03
CA GLY A 517 29.98 41.92 62.76
C GLY A 517 29.31 43.27 63.08
N ALA A 518 29.94 44.41 62.78
CA ALA A 518 29.33 45.73 62.93
C ALA A 518 28.18 45.96 61.93
N ALA A 519 27.14 46.68 62.36
CA ALA A 519 25.95 46.97 61.54
C ALA A 519 26.13 48.22 60.66
N THR A 520 26.85 49.23 61.15
CA THR A 520 27.15 50.47 60.45
C THR A 520 28.59 50.94 60.69
N GLU A 521 29.08 51.84 59.85
CA GLU A 521 30.41 52.47 60.01
C GLU A 521 30.56 53.24 61.33
N LYS A 522 29.45 53.71 61.92
CA LYS A 522 29.44 54.44 63.20
C LYS A 522 29.70 53.53 64.42
N ASP A 523 29.55 52.22 64.25
CA ASP A 523 29.82 51.23 65.29
C ASP A 523 31.31 50.80 65.32
N LEU A 524 32.12 51.33 64.40
CA LEU A 524 33.55 51.06 64.28
C LEU A 524 34.39 52.15 64.95
N THR A 525 35.59 51.76 65.40
CA THR A 525 36.57 52.67 66.00
C THR A 525 37.81 52.79 65.13
N GLU A 526 38.15 54.01 64.73
CA GLU A 526 39.28 54.29 63.84
C GLU A 526 40.62 53.92 64.49
N GLY A 527 41.52 53.30 63.72
CA GLY A 527 42.89 53.02 64.13
C GLY A 527 43.10 51.90 65.16
N ASN A 528 42.04 51.26 65.66
CA ASN A 528 42.15 50.15 66.62
C ASN A 528 42.52 48.80 65.98
N ILE A 529 42.19 48.61 64.70
CA ILE A 529 42.56 47.43 63.90
C ILE A 529 43.59 47.84 62.86
N GLY A 530 44.78 47.24 62.93
CA GLY A 530 45.82 47.38 61.90
C GLY A 530 45.79 46.20 60.93
N VAL A 531 45.91 46.49 59.63
CA VAL A 531 46.10 45.47 58.58
C VAL A 531 47.51 45.68 57.99
N VAL A 532 48.36 44.66 58.08
CA VAL A 532 49.74 44.69 57.58
C VAL A 532 49.88 43.74 56.40
N SER A 533 50.34 44.25 55.26
CA SER A 533 50.56 43.45 54.05
C SER A 533 52.04 43.06 53.90
N THR A 534 52.28 41.79 53.58
CA THR A 534 53.57 41.26 53.11
C THR A 534 53.34 40.67 51.71
N PRO A 535 53.97 41.19 50.65
CA PRO A 535 53.81 40.64 49.31
C PRO A 535 54.50 39.28 49.18
N ALA A 536 54.01 38.44 48.26
CA ALA A 536 54.73 37.24 47.84
C ALA A 536 56.10 37.59 47.25
N ALA A 537 57.10 36.76 47.55
CA ALA A 537 58.46 36.91 47.06
C ALA A 537 59.12 35.54 46.89
N GLU A 538 59.92 35.36 45.85
CA GLU A 538 60.75 34.16 45.68
C GLU A 538 62.04 34.28 46.49
N SER A 539 62.32 33.24 47.27
CA SER A 539 63.57 33.07 48.00
C SER A 539 64.67 32.58 47.04
N ALA A 540 65.94 32.80 47.38
CA ALA A 540 67.09 32.45 46.54
C ALA A 540 67.30 30.93 46.32
N ASP A 541 66.49 30.08 46.97
CA ASP A 541 66.43 28.62 46.78
C ASP A 541 65.27 28.17 45.87
N GLY A 542 64.49 29.10 45.33
CA GLY A 542 63.31 28.83 44.50
C GLY A 542 62.01 28.64 45.28
N THR A 543 62.00 28.84 46.61
CA THR A 543 60.76 28.76 47.41
C THR A 543 60.02 30.09 47.46
N THR A 544 58.79 30.13 46.95
CA THR A 544 57.93 31.32 46.99
C THR A 544 57.28 31.49 48.37
N GLN A 545 57.58 32.58 49.08
CA GLN A 545 56.78 33.02 50.22
C GLN A 545 55.40 33.49 49.71
N ALA A 546 54.32 32.97 50.29
CA ALA A 546 52.97 33.43 49.99
C ALA A 546 52.70 34.84 50.55
N SER A 547 51.88 35.63 49.83
CA SER A 547 51.40 36.92 50.32
C SER A 547 50.63 36.77 51.63
N LYS A 548 50.89 37.67 52.60
CA LYS A 548 50.24 37.67 53.92
C LYS A 548 49.51 38.97 54.17
N LEU A 549 48.31 38.89 54.73
CA LEU A 549 47.60 40.00 55.36
C LEU A 549 47.42 39.69 56.85
N GLU A 550 48.12 40.42 57.71
CA GLU A 550 48.02 40.25 59.15
C GLU A 550 47.08 41.29 59.77
N ILE A 551 46.00 40.82 60.40
CA ILE A 551 45.11 41.65 61.21
C ILE A 551 45.62 41.66 62.65
N LYS A 552 45.83 42.85 63.22
CA LYS A 552 46.37 43.03 64.58
C LYS A 552 45.61 44.11 65.34
N LEU A 553 45.44 43.91 66.65
CA LEU A 553 45.01 44.98 67.55
C LEU A 553 46.12 46.03 67.67
N ASN A 554 45.73 47.30 67.74
CA ASN A 554 46.64 48.37 68.13
C ASN A 554 47.03 48.23 69.62
N LYS A 555 48.22 48.72 70.00
CA LYS A 555 48.71 48.65 71.40
C LYS A 555 47.87 49.50 72.35
N ASP A 556 47.40 50.64 71.86
CA ASP A 556 46.41 51.46 72.54
C ASP A 556 45.05 51.26 71.88
N LEU A 557 44.05 50.77 72.62
CA LEU A 557 42.67 50.70 72.13
C LEU A 557 41.91 51.96 72.58
N LYS A 558 41.40 52.75 71.61
CA LYS A 558 40.83 54.09 71.83
C LYS A 558 39.34 54.11 71.48
N GLY A 559 38.55 54.91 72.20
CA GLY A 559 37.10 55.02 71.96
C GLY A 559 36.27 53.79 72.37
N ILE A 560 36.86 52.80 73.06
CA ILE A 560 36.14 51.63 73.56
C ILE A 560 35.22 52.03 74.72
N THR A 561 33.91 51.85 74.56
CA THR A 561 32.89 52.24 75.54
C THR A 561 32.58 51.18 76.59
N SER A 562 32.91 49.91 76.33
CA SER A 562 32.83 48.81 77.29
C SER A 562 33.89 47.73 76.98
N ILE A 563 34.41 47.09 78.03
CA ILE A 563 35.27 45.90 77.92
C ILE A 563 34.58 44.76 78.67
N THR A 564 33.79 43.99 77.93
CA THR A 564 32.93 42.94 78.48
C THR A 564 33.64 41.59 78.47
N SER A 565 34.03 41.08 79.64
CA SER A 565 34.71 39.79 79.77
C SER A 565 33.77 38.57 79.82
N GLN A 566 32.46 38.77 79.97
CA GLN A 566 31.42 37.74 79.90
C GLN A 566 30.14 38.27 79.25
N SER A 567 29.52 37.46 78.39
CA SER A 567 28.16 37.70 77.84
C SER A 567 27.13 37.73 79.00
N THR A 568 26.04 38.51 78.99
CA THR A 568 25.20 38.92 77.85
C THR A 568 24.68 40.37 77.89
N THR A 569 24.10 40.76 76.76
CA THR A 569 23.27 41.95 76.49
C THR A 569 22.42 42.51 77.65
N ASN A 570 22.86 43.61 78.27
CA ASN A 570 22.06 44.83 78.48
C ASN A 570 22.94 46.00 78.98
N SER A 571 22.70 47.22 78.48
CA SER A 571 23.65 48.33 78.55
C SER A 571 23.47 49.26 79.76
N THR A 572 23.70 48.76 80.98
CA THR A 572 23.75 49.56 82.23
C THR A 572 24.89 49.14 83.19
N GLY A 573 25.95 48.52 82.67
CA GLY A 573 27.12 48.12 83.48
C GLY A 573 27.82 49.32 84.13
N ALA A 574 28.02 49.27 85.44
CA ALA A 574 28.64 50.34 86.22
C ALA A 574 30.10 50.59 85.82
N LYS A 575 30.55 51.85 85.89
CA LYS A 575 31.96 52.19 85.68
C LYS A 575 32.76 51.73 86.91
N ILE A 576 33.64 50.74 86.73
CA ILE A 576 34.57 50.26 87.74
C ILE A 576 35.90 50.99 87.56
N GLU A 577 36.22 51.90 88.48
CA GLU A 577 37.57 52.49 88.58
C GLU A 577 38.37 51.73 89.65
N LEU A 578 39.47 51.11 89.23
CA LEU A 578 40.37 50.35 90.10
C LEU A 578 41.43 51.27 90.70
N GLY A 579 41.13 51.87 91.85
CA GLY A 579 42.07 52.66 92.63
C GLY A 579 42.83 51.82 93.67
N ALA A 580 44.08 52.19 93.96
CA ALA A 580 44.88 51.54 95.01
C ALA A 580 44.29 51.68 96.43
N ASN A 581 43.34 52.62 96.61
CA ASN A 581 42.67 52.91 97.88
C ASN A 581 41.23 52.33 97.94
N GLY A 582 40.85 51.47 96.99
CA GLY A 582 39.52 50.86 96.91
C GLY A 582 38.83 51.07 95.56
N THR A 583 37.72 50.35 95.37
CA THR A 583 36.95 50.33 94.12
C THR A 583 35.64 51.09 94.30
N THR A 584 35.43 52.14 93.52
CA THR A 584 34.13 52.83 93.45
C THR A 584 33.27 52.23 92.33
N ILE A 585 32.10 51.73 92.69
CA ILE A 585 31.05 51.34 91.74
C ILE A 585 30.10 52.54 91.60
N SER A 586 29.87 53.01 90.38
CA SER A 586 28.99 54.15 90.10
C SER A 586 28.00 53.83 88.97
N GLY A 587 26.72 54.17 89.19
CA GLY A 587 25.64 53.96 88.20
C GLY A 587 24.23 53.74 88.77
N GLY A 588 24.09 53.34 90.03
CA GLY A 588 22.78 53.06 90.65
C GLY A 588 22.87 51.95 91.70
N ASP A 589 21.78 51.22 91.91
CA ASP A 589 21.68 50.11 92.87
C ASP A 589 22.64 48.96 92.54
N VAL A 590 23.23 48.35 93.58
CA VAL A 590 24.16 47.22 93.44
C VAL A 590 23.42 45.89 93.58
N ASN A 591 23.11 45.25 92.45
CA ASN A 591 22.59 43.90 92.41
C ASN A 591 23.74 42.87 92.38
N VAL A 592 23.81 42.00 93.39
CA VAL A 592 24.81 40.91 93.52
C VAL A 592 24.35 39.58 92.93
N SER A 593 23.36 39.60 92.02
CA SER A 593 22.88 38.44 91.25
C SER A 593 22.54 37.24 92.14
N GLU A 594 21.64 37.44 93.11
CA GLU A 594 21.16 36.45 94.08
C GLU A 594 22.23 35.87 95.04
N HIS A 595 23.49 36.27 94.93
CA HIS A 595 24.54 35.84 95.85
C HIS A 595 24.46 36.58 97.20
N LYS A 596 25.02 35.97 98.25
CA LYS A 596 25.09 36.59 99.57
C LYS A 596 26.17 37.67 99.60
N VAL A 597 25.83 38.87 100.04
CA VAL A 597 26.82 39.86 100.49
C VAL A 597 27.43 39.36 101.80
N THR A 598 28.62 38.77 101.72
CA THR A 598 29.34 38.19 102.88
C THR A 598 30.37 39.17 103.43
N GLY A 599 30.63 39.12 104.74
CA GLY A 599 31.61 39.99 105.40
C GLY A 599 31.05 41.35 105.85
N LEU A 600 29.73 41.56 105.72
CA LEU A 600 29.04 42.70 106.36
C LEU A 600 29.25 42.68 107.87
N ALA A 601 29.64 43.82 108.43
CA ALA A 601 29.44 44.09 109.85
C ALA A 601 27.94 44.26 110.15
N ASN A 602 27.54 44.18 111.42
CA ASN A 602 26.17 44.53 111.81
C ASN A 602 25.97 46.03 111.62
N GLY A 603 25.02 46.41 110.76
CA GLY A 603 24.58 47.79 110.60
C GLY A 603 23.87 48.33 111.84
N ASP A 604 24.00 49.64 112.07
CA ASP A 604 23.36 50.32 113.20
C ASP A 604 21.83 50.28 113.05
N VAL A 605 21.12 49.89 114.12
CA VAL A 605 19.66 49.76 114.10
C VAL A 605 19.02 51.02 114.69
N SER A 606 18.81 52.03 113.83
CA SER A 606 18.16 53.30 114.20
C SER A 606 17.19 53.78 113.11
N THR A 607 16.31 54.71 113.46
CA THR A 607 15.31 55.30 112.53
C THR A 607 15.91 56.15 111.40
N THR A 608 17.22 56.43 111.45
CA THR A 608 17.97 57.19 110.43
C THR A 608 19.08 56.38 109.77
N SER A 609 19.17 55.08 110.05
CA SER A 609 20.22 54.22 109.48
C SER A 609 19.97 53.92 108.00
N THR A 610 21.05 53.87 107.22
CA THR A 610 21.07 53.39 105.83
C THR A 610 21.89 52.11 105.69
N ASP A 611 22.28 51.48 106.81
CA ASP A 611 23.16 50.31 106.81
C ASP A 611 22.45 49.03 106.39
N ALA A 612 23.19 48.11 105.78
CA ALA A 612 22.70 46.77 105.49
C ALA A 612 22.59 45.92 106.78
N ILE A 613 21.36 45.48 107.10
CA ILE A 613 21.07 44.58 108.22
C ILE A 613 21.45 43.14 107.89
N THR A 614 22.14 42.46 108.80
CA THR A 614 22.68 41.11 108.56
C THR A 614 21.62 40.01 108.73
N GLY A 615 21.89 38.83 108.16
CA GLY A 615 21.06 37.64 108.37
C GLY A 615 20.96 37.21 109.85
N GLN A 616 21.93 37.59 110.70
CA GLN A 616 21.85 37.39 112.15
C GLN A 616 20.78 38.30 112.78
N GLN A 617 20.73 39.57 112.37
CA GLN A 617 19.73 40.53 112.82
C GLN A 617 18.31 40.11 112.36
N LEU A 618 18.15 39.61 111.13
CA LEU A 618 16.85 39.10 110.63
C LEU A 618 16.43 37.77 111.26
N ASN A 619 17.34 36.81 111.46
CA ASN A 619 16.95 35.50 111.98
C ASN A 619 16.44 35.55 113.43
N ALA A 620 16.94 36.50 114.24
CA ALA A 620 16.37 36.79 115.56
C ALA A 620 14.85 37.05 115.46
N VAL A 621 14.45 37.96 114.57
CA VAL A 621 13.03 38.31 114.33
C VAL A 621 12.21 37.13 113.77
N LYS A 622 12.80 36.28 112.91
CA LYS A 622 12.10 35.10 112.38
C LYS A 622 11.85 34.02 113.45
N THR A 623 12.80 33.80 114.35
CA THR A 623 12.66 32.83 115.45
C THR A 623 11.53 33.22 116.40
N ASP A 624 11.28 34.52 116.59
CA ASP A 624 10.17 35.03 117.39
C ASP A 624 8.77 34.83 116.73
N LEU A 625 8.72 34.46 115.44
CA LEU A 625 7.47 34.37 114.65
C LEU A 625 7.06 32.95 114.22
N THR A 626 7.97 31.98 114.08
CA THR A 626 7.71 30.72 113.34
C THR A 626 7.23 29.54 114.22
N LYS A 627 6.38 29.75 115.22
CA LYS A 627 6.16 28.79 116.33
C LYS A 627 4.93 27.86 116.13
N ASP A 628 4.66 27.36 114.88
CA ASP A 628 3.29 26.98 114.41
C ASP A 628 3.01 25.70 113.50
N LEU A 629 3.26 25.69 112.17
CA LEU A 629 2.36 25.04 111.14
C LEU A 629 2.68 23.61 110.54
N THR A 630 1.78 23.10 109.64
CA THR A 630 1.67 21.74 108.98
C THR A 630 1.14 21.85 107.49
N VAL A 631 0.84 20.86 106.60
CA VAL A 631 0.48 19.40 106.61
C VAL A 631 1.06 18.53 105.41
N ASN A 632 0.28 17.91 104.48
CA ASN A 632 0.72 16.88 103.49
C ASN A 632 -0.27 16.53 102.31
N ALA A 633 0.12 15.77 101.25
CA ALA A 633 -0.72 15.40 100.05
C ALA A 633 -0.16 14.27 99.09
N GLY A 634 -0.96 13.70 98.14
CA GLY A 634 -0.48 12.87 96.97
C GLY A 634 -1.53 11.97 96.20
N TRP A 635 -1.38 11.72 94.87
CA TRP A 635 -2.21 10.84 93.95
C TRP A 635 -1.48 10.47 92.60
N GLY A 636 -2.07 9.67 91.66
CA GLY A 636 -1.42 9.28 90.36
C GLY A 636 -2.29 8.89 89.11
N LEU A 637 -2.10 9.61 87.99
CA LEU A 637 -2.61 9.45 86.60
C LEU A 637 -1.75 10.35 85.66
N GLU A 638 -1.51 10.02 84.38
CA GLU A 638 -0.59 10.78 83.49
C GLU A 638 -1.12 11.01 82.04
N LYS A 639 -0.50 11.96 81.31
CA LYS A 639 -1.02 12.54 80.04
C LYS A 639 0.09 13.18 79.19
N GLU A 640 0.14 12.89 77.89
CA GLU A 640 0.92 13.68 76.90
C GLU A 640 0.26 13.67 75.50
N GLY A 641 0.46 14.74 74.71
CA GLY A 641 0.07 14.81 73.29
C GLY A 641 -1.43 14.92 72.95
N ASN A 642 -1.71 15.12 71.65
CA ASN A 642 -3.02 14.81 71.04
C ASN A 642 -3.15 13.28 70.84
N THR A 643 -2.06 12.63 70.44
CA THR A 643 -1.90 11.18 70.57
C THR A 643 -1.51 10.90 72.01
N ILE A 644 -2.50 10.53 72.84
CA ILE A 644 -2.26 10.09 74.22
C ILE A 644 -1.55 8.74 74.18
N SER A 645 -0.22 8.79 74.23
CA SER A 645 0.64 7.62 74.37
C SER A 645 0.53 7.06 75.78
N LEU A 646 -0.14 5.92 75.92
CA LEU A 646 -0.23 5.16 77.14
C LEU A 646 0.72 3.96 77.04
N GLU A 647 1.56 3.71 78.05
CA GLU A 647 2.50 2.58 78.09
C GLU A 647 1.82 1.19 78.13
N ARG A 648 0.50 1.13 77.94
CA ARG A 648 -0.34 -0.06 78.04
C ARG A 648 -1.47 0.04 77.02
N ASN A 649 -1.70 -1.03 76.25
CA ASN A 649 -2.87 -1.13 75.37
C ASN A 649 -4.16 -0.79 76.13
N LEU A 650 -5.01 0.04 75.52
CA LEU A 650 -6.38 0.30 76.01
C LEU A 650 -7.30 -0.93 75.86
N GLY A 651 -6.94 -1.88 75.00
CA GLY A 651 -7.51 -3.22 74.96
C GLY A 651 -6.84 -4.15 75.97
N LYS A 652 -7.61 -5.04 76.62
CA LYS A 652 -7.11 -5.94 77.66
C LYS A 652 -6.90 -7.35 77.11
N ASN A 653 -5.69 -7.88 77.24
CA ASN A 653 -5.43 -9.30 77.00
C ASN A 653 -5.90 -10.12 78.21
N TYR A 654 -6.85 -11.04 78.01
CA TYR A 654 -7.44 -11.87 79.07
C TYR A 654 -6.83 -13.28 79.13
N GLY A 655 -5.97 -13.66 78.18
CA GLY A 655 -5.30 -14.95 78.18
C GLY A 655 -6.23 -16.13 77.86
N ASN A 656 -5.90 -17.29 78.44
CA ASN A 656 -6.66 -18.53 78.25
C ASN A 656 -7.54 -18.83 79.47
N THR A 657 -8.87 -18.86 79.28
CA THR A 657 -9.86 -19.12 80.34
C THR A 657 -9.71 -20.51 80.98
N TYR A 658 -9.12 -21.46 80.26
CA TYR A 658 -8.86 -22.83 80.74
C TYR A 658 -7.40 -23.11 81.08
N GLY A 659 -6.55 -22.06 81.18
CA GLY A 659 -5.20 -22.17 81.75
C GLY A 659 -4.33 -23.28 81.16
N GLY A 660 -4.34 -23.44 79.83
CA GLY A 660 -3.30 -24.21 79.13
C GLY A 660 -2.05 -23.35 78.89
N LYS A 661 -0.98 -23.96 78.37
CA LYS A 661 0.29 -23.30 78.04
C LYS A 661 0.22 -22.42 76.79
N GLY A 662 -0.88 -22.49 76.02
CA GLY A 662 -1.10 -21.68 74.83
C GLY A 662 -1.21 -20.20 75.16
N LYS A 663 -0.29 -19.39 74.62
CA LYS A 663 -0.30 -17.92 74.75
C LYS A 663 -1.43 -17.35 73.91
N VAL A 664 -2.24 -16.47 74.50
CA VAL A 664 -3.12 -15.57 73.74
C VAL A 664 -2.46 -14.19 73.70
N THR A 665 -2.41 -13.56 72.54
CA THR A 665 -2.00 -12.16 72.41
C THR A 665 -3.07 -11.28 71.78
N PHE A 666 -3.05 -10.01 72.21
CA PHE A 666 -3.82 -8.92 71.61
C PHE A 666 -2.87 -7.75 71.38
N GLU A 667 -2.34 -7.65 70.17
CA GLU A 667 -1.18 -6.82 69.85
C GLU A 667 -1.36 -6.05 68.53
N ALA A 668 -0.80 -4.84 68.50
CA ALA A 668 -0.70 -4.01 67.32
C ALA A 668 0.79 -3.99 66.97
N ASP A 669 1.17 -4.72 65.93
CA ASP A 669 2.57 -4.91 65.50
C ASP A 669 2.80 -4.64 64.00
N GLY A 670 1.74 -4.29 63.26
CA GLY A 670 1.87 -3.62 61.96
C GLY A 670 2.52 -2.23 62.11
N GLU A 671 3.21 -1.78 61.05
CA GLU A 671 4.09 -0.60 61.06
C GLU A 671 3.41 0.70 61.52
N ASN A 672 2.17 0.92 61.10
CA ASN A 672 1.26 1.97 61.56
C ASN A 672 -0.02 1.32 62.11
N SER A 673 0.12 0.44 63.10
CA SER A 673 -1.00 -0.27 63.72
C SER A 673 -1.49 0.36 65.03
N LEU A 674 -2.80 0.25 65.34
CA LEU A 674 -3.38 0.75 66.59
C LEU A 674 -4.59 -0.05 67.08
N ILE A 675 -4.63 -0.33 68.39
CA ILE A 675 -5.78 -0.93 69.11
C ILE A 675 -6.38 0.12 70.06
N ILE A 676 -7.68 0.40 69.91
CA ILE A 676 -8.45 1.25 70.84
C ILE A 676 -9.56 0.43 71.49
N GLY A 677 -9.30 -0.06 72.70
CA GLY A 677 -10.22 -0.90 73.47
C GLY A 677 -10.34 -2.35 72.97
N GLY A 678 -11.25 -3.12 73.58
CA GLY A 678 -11.46 -4.54 73.25
C GLY A 678 -10.54 -5.49 74.02
N GLY A 679 -10.32 -6.69 73.48
CA GLY A 679 -9.42 -7.69 74.06
C GLY A 679 -9.32 -9.01 73.28
N ALA A 680 -8.43 -9.90 73.73
CA ALA A 680 -8.37 -11.29 73.26
C ALA A 680 -8.52 -12.29 74.43
N ILE A 681 -9.16 -13.42 74.15
CA ILE A 681 -9.41 -14.51 75.09
C ILE A 681 -9.60 -15.86 74.38
N ASN A 682 -8.94 -16.92 74.87
CA ASN A 682 -9.27 -18.29 74.46
C ASN A 682 -10.34 -18.88 75.39
N LYS A 683 -11.39 -19.46 74.79
CA LYS A 683 -12.51 -20.15 75.45
C LYS A 683 -12.81 -21.53 74.84
N ILE A 684 -11.88 -22.11 74.08
CA ILE A 684 -11.97 -23.48 73.55
C ILE A 684 -11.09 -24.38 74.43
N ARG A 685 -11.69 -25.41 75.04
CA ARG A 685 -11.01 -26.22 76.06
C ARG A 685 -9.95 -27.15 75.47
N ASP A 686 -10.27 -27.77 74.34
CA ASP A 686 -9.45 -28.84 73.77
C ASP A 686 -8.24 -28.31 72.99
N GLU A 687 -8.24 -27.01 72.67
CA GLU A 687 -7.13 -26.29 72.02
C GLU A 687 -6.31 -25.41 73.00
N ARG A 688 -6.47 -25.62 74.31
CA ARG A 688 -5.88 -24.77 75.37
C ARG A 688 -4.35 -24.64 75.34
N ASP A 689 -3.64 -25.56 74.69
CA ASP A 689 -2.17 -25.54 74.57
C ASP A 689 -1.67 -24.97 73.23
N LYS A 690 -2.57 -24.56 72.32
CA LYS A 690 -2.23 -23.80 71.10
C LYS A 690 -2.11 -22.30 71.40
N ASN A 691 -1.17 -21.64 70.74
CA ASN A 691 -1.10 -20.17 70.74
C ASN A 691 -2.16 -19.59 69.80
N PHE A 692 -2.73 -18.44 70.17
CA PHE A 692 -3.60 -17.64 69.31
C PHE A 692 -3.18 -16.17 69.39
N THR A 693 -2.88 -15.58 68.25
CA THR A 693 -2.68 -14.13 68.11
C THR A 693 -3.93 -13.55 67.47
N PHE A 694 -4.36 -12.37 67.93
CA PHE A 694 -5.41 -11.57 67.33
C PHE A 694 -4.99 -10.11 67.42
N GLY A 695 -5.26 -9.28 66.42
CA GLY A 695 -4.92 -7.85 66.54
C GLY A 695 -4.85 -7.09 65.23
N ALA A 696 -3.90 -6.15 65.17
CA ALA A 696 -3.70 -5.23 64.05
C ALA A 696 -2.30 -5.49 63.44
N HIS A 697 -2.22 -6.45 62.52
CA HIS A 697 -0.96 -6.98 62.00
C HIS A 697 -0.61 -6.56 60.56
N ALA A 698 -1.55 -5.89 59.87
CA ALA A 698 -1.33 -5.31 58.55
C ALA A 698 -0.60 -3.96 58.63
N LYS A 699 0.20 -3.62 57.61
CA LYS A 699 1.15 -2.48 57.62
C LYS A 699 0.50 -1.20 58.13
N ASP A 700 -0.59 -0.73 57.53
CA ASP A 700 -1.39 0.37 58.06
C ASP A 700 -2.74 -0.17 58.51
N SER A 701 -2.98 -0.29 59.82
CA SER A 701 -4.22 -0.91 60.32
C SER A 701 -4.73 -0.45 61.67
N VAL A 702 -6.05 -0.36 61.83
CA VAL A 702 -6.65 0.06 63.10
C VAL A 702 -7.77 -0.89 63.50
N LEU A 703 -7.77 -1.28 64.77
CA LEU A 703 -8.75 -2.13 65.41
C LEU A 703 -9.44 -1.35 66.53
N VAL A 704 -10.75 -1.14 66.39
CA VAL A 704 -11.56 -0.40 67.38
C VAL A 704 -12.60 -1.33 68.00
N GLY A 705 -12.35 -1.74 69.26
CA GLY A 705 -13.24 -2.56 70.07
C GLY A 705 -13.35 -4.05 69.66
N GLY A 706 -14.21 -4.77 70.38
CA GLY A 706 -14.54 -6.19 70.15
C GLY A 706 -13.71 -7.19 70.97
N MET A 707 -13.83 -8.47 70.60
CA MET A 707 -13.15 -9.63 71.23
C MET A 707 -12.63 -10.55 70.13
N ASN A 708 -11.34 -10.91 70.16
CA ASN A 708 -10.68 -11.78 69.16
C ASN A 708 -10.81 -11.29 67.70
N ASN A 709 -10.93 -9.97 67.49
CA ASN A 709 -10.86 -9.36 66.17
C ASN A 709 -9.42 -9.46 65.65
N ASP A 710 -9.24 -9.81 64.37
CA ASP A 710 -7.93 -10.02 63.78
C ASP A 710 -7.82 -9.44 62.37
N ILE A 711 -6.75 -8.69 62.10
CA ILE A 711 -6.40 -8.11 60.82
C ILE A 711 -5.17 -8.85 60.30
N ASP A 712 -5.36 -9.79 59.38
CA ASP A 712 -4.27 -10.61 58.85
C ASP A 712 -3.20 -9.77 58.14
N LYS A 713 -1.95 -10.05 58.53
CA LYS A 713 -0.69 -9.41 58.10
C LYS A 713 -0.38 -9.45 56.60
N ASN A 714 -1.07 -10.28 55.81
CA ASN A 714 -0.91 -10.30 54.36
C ASN A 714 -1.72 -9.18 53.67
N SER A 715 -2.48 -8.39 54.45
CA SER A 715 -3.14 -7.16 53.98
C SER A 715 -2.17 -5.97 54.07
N GLU A 716 -2.19 -5.07 53.08
CA GLU A 716 -1.38 -3.85 53.11
C GLU A 716 -2.02 -2.75 53.97
N ARG A 717 -3.31 -2.45 53.74
CA ARG A 717 -4.11 -1.49 54.51
C ARG A 717 -5.46 -2.11 54.87
N ALA A 718 -5.83 -2.10 56.16
CA ALA A 718 -7.07 -2.72 56.62
C ALA A 718 -7.60 -2.11 57.94
N LEU A 719 -8.93 -2.04 58.08
CA LEU A 719 -9.60 -1.42 59.22
C LEU A 719 -10.71 -2.33 59.75
N ILE A 720 -10.62 -2.74 61.02
CA ILE A 720 -11.71 -3.42 61.72
C ILE A 720 -12.27 -2.48 62.80
N VAL A 721 -13.36 -1.79 62.43
CA VAL A 721 -14.29 -1.20 63.41
C VAL A 721 -15.23 -2.32 63.86
N GLY A 722 -14.74 -3.18 64.75
CA GLY A 722 -15.33 -4.46 65.12
C GLY A 722 -16.11 -4.44 66.44
N GLY A 723 -16.89 -3.38 66.65
CA GLY A 723 -17.89 -3.29 67.72
C GLY A 723 -19.29 -3.66 67.22
N VAL A 724 -20.19 -4.05 68.12
CA VAL A 724 -21.60 -4.27 67.79
C VAL A 724 -22.31 -2.91 67.65
N ASN A 725 -22.67 -2.56 66.41
CA ASN A 725 -23.45 -1.40 65.95
C ASN A 725 -22.73 -0.01 65.95
N ASN A 726 -22.78 0.71 64.80
CA ASN A 726 -23.21 2.12 64.61
C ASN A 726 -22.54 2.86 63.41
N LYS A 727 -23.25 3.84 62.81
CA LYS A 727 -22.77 4.81 61.79
C LYS A 727 -23.70 6.05 61.71
N THR A 728 -23.21 7.22 61.29
CA THR A 728 -24.03 8.40 60.89
C THR A 728 -23.39 9.19 59.73
N LEU A 729 -24.19 9.91 58.92
CA LEU A 729 -23.99 11.28 58.37
C LEU A 729 -25.12 11.65 57.36
N SER A 730 -25.39 12.94 57.16
CA SER A 730 -26.28 13.56 56.15
C SER A 730 -25.72 14.97 55.82
N THR A 731 -25.90 15.63 54.66
CA THR A 731 -26.74 15.36 53.46
C THR A 731 -26.02 15.87 52.20
N ASP A 732 -26.61 15.62 51.02
CA ASP A 732 -26.25 16.12 49.68
C ASP A 732 -24.98 15.55 49.01
N LYS A 733 -25.09 15.34 47.70
CA LYS A 733 -24.40 14.27 46.95
C LYS A 733 -23.31 14.80 46.02
N VAL A 734 -22.17 14.11 45.98
CA VAL A 734 -21.24 14.09 44.84
C VAL A 734 -20.85 12.63 44.53
N GLN A 735 -20.60 12.30 43.26
CA GLN A 735 -20.33 10.94 42.78
C GLN A 735 -18.87 10.73 42.33
N GLN A 736 -18.42 9.47 42.44
CA GLN A 736 -17.42 8.75 41.64
C GLN A 736 -16.39 9.55 40.79
N THR A 737 -15.10 9.28 41.00
CA THR A 737 -14.29 8.40 40.11
C THR A 737 -12.97 7.98 40.79
N GLY A 738 -12.54 6.72 40.63
CA GLY A 738 -11.13 6.31 40.80
C GLY A 738 -10.75 5.55 42.10
N THR A 739 -10.15 4.37 41.90
CA THR A 739 -9.20 3.60 42.75
C THR A 739 -9.48 3.25 44.22
N ASP A 740 -10.29 3.98 44.99
CA ASP A 740 -10.60 3.61 46.39
C ASP A 740 -12.11 3.40 46.60
N ALA A 741 -12.49 2.21 47.12
CA ALA A 741 -13.88 1.84 47.38
C ALA A 741 -13.98 0.98 48.66
N ILE A 742 -14.36 1.63 49.76
CA ILE A 742 -14.50 1.02 51.09
C ILE A 742 -15.78 0.17 51.18
N ILE A 743 -15.67 -1.03 51.75
CA ILE A 743 -16.81 -1.85 52.19
C ILE A 743 -16.79 -1.94 53.72
N VAL A 744 -17.89 -1.55 54.39
CA VAL A 744 -18.06 -1.63 55.85
C VAL A 744 -19.28 -2.48 56.17
N GLY A 745 -19.03 -3.68 56.69
CA GLY A 745 -19.98 -4.47 57.49
C GLY A 745 -21.17 -5.10 56.76
N GLY A 746 -21.90 -5.90 57.55
CA GLY A 746 -23.09 -6.69 57.21
C GLY A 746 -23.21 -7.84 58.22
N ALA A 747 -24.36 -8.45 58.47
CA ALA A 747 -25.75 -8.12 58.15
C ALA A 747 -26.64 -8.79 59.24
N ASP A 748 -27.90 -8.42 59.51
CA ASP A 748 -28.78 -7.47 58.84
C ASP A 748 -29.25 -6.36 59.79
N ASN A 749 -29.27 -5.12 59.31
CA ASN A 749 -30.40 -4.22 59.56
C ASN A 749 -30.47 -3.09 58.54
N LYS A 750 -31.69 -2.60 58.29
CA LYS A 750 -32.01 -1.73 57.14
C LYS A 750 -33.23 -0.86 57.45
N ALA A 751 -32.98 0.38 57.85
CA ALA A 751 -33.93 1.49 57.92
C ALA A 751 -33.17 2.79 57.64
#